data_AF-A0A4R2IW41-F1
#
_entry.id   AF-A0A4R2IW41-F1
#
_cell.length_a   1.000
_cell.length_b   1.000
_cell.length_c   1.000
_cell.angle_alpha   90.00
_cell.angle_beta   90.00
_cell.angle_gamma   90.00
#
_symmetry.space_group_name_H-M   'P 1'
#
loop_
_entity.id
_entity.type
_entity.pdbx_description
1 polymer ?
#
loop_
_entity_poly.entity_id
_entity_poly.type
_entity_poly.pdbx_seq_one_letter_code
_entity_poly.pdbx_strand_id
1 'polypeptide(L)'
;MGDARFLAGWVRVSAESGRLLEDPDQLAVDVAHVRHEGNGVYLVTTGTGEMFRLIKRVGPLDPGRKLEYAVHVDDGDPSHNGEFDGAPWYDGDFDDVPTVELTLSDRLSEDDVAPALARVLAESTAVLRGAGDPRDIDGVFVPGVTPDGVFRPGGTPDVDAVQRPVDAGHRAELRQRGLLERRLGDELAGRFRARGTVRRAAVRKEIRKLALTMGVADGQPNAKLLRTLLTEDERAILDRAKDRARPLEERVDQPGYLAKAVGSSGVSSVVIGAAAAAFTGNPLVGVGIAVPTIVNAAVGSFTERRLDRKKATGRKPAYNADRQQREYDYPGLLALLDGPERVRPPVKKMPRATAWRNYLIRHSIPTLATAAVAGALTPFGVPALSTALVIASSALAKSLAERLVDMKKLEFRLRRIDAAERDRLSDPTLYVNQLVTEFSELQARLDRVVARQGTEAAAASDVPGAPPYTVSLSAQLIENVSGAARRAFVGGNRGQTVDVDPTALARHVSAQMESLMSAVGPGLLGAVTGAMGDQYFLNRDEAGRDASKLWSRGHQEAAQAEALAGILEPRLRAFRELTERLEELTGVPPDLSDRGLPVVTEPPAGPRPSARAPWSAYAVQVAAGSLGGVAGVVGLDQLFDVPDLAVVLTAAGATGSMAATPVARSLFRRRELLVHEGLETNKAVRSVNQSELLEQRAITRYLMTQLSMRAEAIARRTASPRVTLAPLEASPYYTDHVRAAVRRAELDNVPSGQPETPFDTDARTDRVQTLERIDHWAAEADRLEALGVSGANAHEKVRLAIARYESIADSNGTRHRFPDLATVNRADGRRVTGGATSQIRSGVHQAVRRLVAEPSGKPFLAERLITLEHLSRLADALDHHATHGTDDSRAHFQQQFDQTLAKANQLWREAGTPNGLVLPALSETEQTGGPEQPGPDNELKRLRQLIDSPRANIRRTEDNAGARRTEGGAGLRRTNDGDRGR
;
A
#
# COMPACT_ATOMS: atom_id res chain seq x y z
N MET A 1 -46.23 17.80 -18.83
CA MET A 1 -46.49 18.65 -20.00
C MET A 1 -46.24 20.09 -19.61
N GLY A 2 -45.24 20.66 -20.25
CA GLY A 2 -44.60 21.94 -19.96
C GLY A 2 -43.22 21.88 -20.59
N ASP A 3 -43.17 21.53 -21.88
CA ASP A 3 -41.97 21.49 -22.71
C ASP A 3 -41.48 22.93 -22.90
N ALA A 4 -40.78 23.46 -21.91
CA ALA A 4 -39.82 24.50 -22.19
C ALA A 4 -38.66 23.82 -22.93
N ARG A 5 -38.64 23.98 -24.26
CA ARG A 5 -37.51 23.64 -25.12
C ARG A 5 -36.32 24.48 -24.65
N PHE A 6 -35.46 23.90 -23.82
CA PHE A 6 -34.20 24.52 -23.42
C PHE A 6 -33.15 24.16 -24.47
N LEU A 7 -32.72 25.18 -25.23
CA LEU A 7 -31.60 25.09 -26.16
C LEU A 7 -30.28 24.96 -25.39
N ALA A 8 -29.39 24.06 -25.85
CA ALA A 8 -28.00 23.98 -25.42
C ALA A 8 -27.33 25.35 -25.55
N GLY A 9 -26.43 25.69 -24.62
CA GLY A 9 -25.94 27.05 -24.44
C GLY A 9 -24.43 27.08 -24.26
N TRP A 10 -23.76 27.57 -25.29
CA TRP A 10 -22.33 27.77 -25.45
C TRP A 10 -21.73 28.67 -24.35
N VAL A 11 -20.57 28.27 -23.80
CA VAL A 11 -19.67 29.19 -23.09
C VAL A 11 -18.51 29.48 -24.05
N ARG A 12 -18.36 30.75 -24.43
CA ARG A 12 -17.21 31.20 -25.22
C ARG A 12 -15.99 31.35 -24.30
N VAL A 13 -15.40 30.21 -23.91
CA VAL A 13 -14.04 30.11 -23.31
C VAL A 13 -12.96 30.40 -24.39
N SER A 14 -13.39 30.65 -25.62
CA SER A 14 -12.56 30.73 -26.82
C SER A 14 -11.47 31.83 -26.71
N ALA A 15 -11.81 33.06 -26.34
CA ALA A 15 -10.83 34.16 -26.35
C ALA A 15 -9.68 33.98 -25.33
N GLU A 16 -9.91 33.30 -24.22
CA GLU A 16 -8.87 33.07 -23.21
C GLU A 16 -8.10 31.77 -23.41
N SER A 17 -8.72 30.70 -23.93
CA SER A 17 -7.97 29.48 -24.30
C SER A 17 -7.00 29.76 -25.46
N GLY A 18 -7.37 30.62 -26.42
CA GLY A 18 -6.47 31.15 -27.45
C GLY A 18 -5.29 31.97 -26.90
N ARG A 19 -5.52 32.80 -25.87
CA ARG A 19 -4.47 33.64 -25.25
C ARG A 19 -3.62 32.93 -24.20
N LEU A 20 -4.17 31.97 -23.47
CA LEU A 20 -3.42 31.08 -22.56
C LEU A 20 -2.48 30.15 -23.34
N LEU A 21 -2.63 30.02 -24.66
CA LEU A 21 -1.66 29.40 -25.56
C LEU A 21 -0.48 30.33 -25.89
N GLU A 22 -0.61 31.66 -25.70
CA GLU A 22 0.47 32.63 -25.97
C GLU A 22 1.52 32.67 -24.85
N ASP A 23 1.17 32.28 -23.60
CA ASP A 23 2.07 32.35 -22.44
C ASP A 23 2.17 30.97 -21.71
N PRO A 24 3.20 30.16 -22.02
CA PRO A 24 3.23 28.72 -21.72
C PRO A 24 3.34 28.37 -20.23
N ASP A 25 3.89 29.26 -19.40
CA ASP A 25 4.15 29.03 -17.96
C ASP A 25 2.92 29.23 -17.07
N GLN A 26 1.82 29.80 -17.60
CA GLN A 26 0.59 30.08 -16.86
C GLN A 26 -0.36 28.87 -16.77
N LEU A 27 0.19 27.67 -16.53
CA LEU A 27 -0.59 26.44 -16.30
C LEU A 27 -1.29 26.46 -14.93
N ALA A 28 -2.30 27.30 -14.83
CA ALA A 28 -3.54 27.18 -14.06
C ALA A 28 -4.20 28.55 -14.07
N VAL A 29 -5.43 28.64 -14.55
CA VAL A 29 -6.26 29.83 -14.31
C VAL A 29 -6.57 29.87 -12.82
N ASP A 30 -5.73 30.57 -12.05
CA ASP A 30 -6.04 30.91 -10.67
C ASP A 30 -7.21 31.90 -10.70
N VAL A 31 -8.42 31.42 -10.45
CA VAL A 31 -9.59 32.28 -10.28
C VAL A 31 -9.40 33.14 -9.02
N ALA A 32 -9.19 34.45 -9.21
CA ALA A 32 -9.04 35.42 -8.13
C ALA A 32 -10.38 35.81 -7.53
N HIS A 33 -11.44 36.02 -8.31
CA HIS A 33 -12.73 36.37 -7.75
C HIS A 33 -13.86 35.82 -8.62
N VAL A 34 -14.97 35.43 -8.00
CA VAL A 34 -16.21 35.11 -8.71
C VAL A 34 -17.31 35.92 -8.05
N ARG A 35 -17.86 36.88 -8.79
CA ARG A 35 -18.98 37.71 -8.34
C ARG A 35 -20.24 37.28 -9.06
N HIS A 36 -21.25 36.84 -8.32
CA HIS A 36 -22.56 36.56 -8.92
C HIS A 36 -23.28 37.87 -9.27
N GLU A 37 -23.68 38.02 -10.53
CA GLU A 37 -24.38 39.21 -11.04
C GLU A 37 -25.89 38.99 -11.24
N GLY A 38 -26.40 37.78 -10.94
CA GLY A 38 -27.81 37.42 -11.11
C GLY A 38 -28.09 36.66 -12.41
N ASN A 39 -29.23 35.97 -12.49
CA ASN A 39 -29.68 35.21 -13.67
C ASN A 39 -28.65 34.18 -14.18
N GLY A 40 -27.88 33.56 -13.28
CA GLY A 40 -26.82 32.62 -13.65
C GLY A 40 -25.56 33.28 -14.19
N VAL A 41 -25.47 34.62 -14.22
CA VAL A 41 -24.27 35.32 -14.67
C VAL A 41 -23.29 35.49 -13.50
N TYR A 42 -22.02 35.17 -13.75
CA TYR A 42 -20.92 35.41 -12.83
C TYR A 42 -19.84 36.21 -13.55
N LEU A 43 -19.32 37.25 -12.89
CA LEU A 43 -18.10 37.91 -13.30
C LEU A 43 -16.92 37.21 -12.62
N VAL A 44 -16.03 36.63 -13.42
CA VAL A 44 -14.85 35.93 -12.94
C VAL A 44 -13.65 36.82 -13.16
N THR A 45 -12.88 37.05 -12.11
CA THR A 45 -11.58 37.72 -12.17
C THR A 45 -10.49 36.67 -12.03
N THR A 46 -9.49 36.65 -12.91
CA THR A 46 -8.32 35.76 -12.85
C THR A 46 -7.23 36.31 -11.92
N GLY A 47 -6.23 35.51 -11.61
CA GLY A 47 -5.07 35.85 -10.79
C GLY A 47 -4.21 36.97 -11.39
N THR A 48 -4.27 37.12 -12.71
CA THR A 48 -3.64 38.21 -13.48
C THR A 48 -4.44 39.51 -13.42
N GLY A 49 -5.63 39.51 -12.81
CA GLY A 49 -6.50 40.69 -12.66
C GLY A 49 -7.47 40.91 -13.82
N GLU A 50 -7.50 40.00 -14.79
CA GLU A 50 -8.39 40.06 -15.95
C GLU A 50 -9.81 39.63 -15.57
N MET A 51 -10.82 40.09 -16.29
CA MET A 51 -12.22 39.82 -15.98
C MET A 51 -12.97 39.25 -17.17
N PHE A 52 -13.66 38.14 -16.97
CA PHE A 52 -14.55 37.55 -17.96
C PHE A 52 -15.93 37.22 -17.38
N ARG A 53 -16.92 37.12 -18.25
CA ARG A 53 -18.32 36.88 -17.88
C ARG A 53 -18.68 35.42 -18.13
N LEU A 54 -18.94 34.67 -17.06
CA LEU A 54 -19.48 33.32 -17.07
C LEU A 54 -21.01 33.37 -17.07
N ILE A 55 -21.66 32.62 -17.96
CA ILE A 55 -23.11 32.48 -17.99
C ILE A 55 -23.46 31.02 -17.65
N LYS A 56 -23.84 30.75 -16.40
CA LYS A 56 -24.35 29.46 -15.92
C LYS A 56 -25.76 29.24 -16.46
N ARG A 57 -25.94 28.21 -17.28
CA ARG A 57 -27.24 27.63 -17.61
C ARG A 57 -27.39 26.28 -16.92
N VAL A 58 -28.58 25.99 -16.40
CA VAL A 58 -28.87 24.81 -15.57
C VAL A 58 -29.60 23.78 -16.42
N GLY A 59 -29.04 22.57 -16.55
CA GLY A 59 -29.63 21.43 -17.25
C GLY A 59 -29.81 20.22 -16.32
N PRO A 60 -30.64 19.22 -16.70
CA PRO A 60 -30.74 17.97 -15.96
C PRO A 60 -29.42 17.20 -16.07
N LEU A 61 -28.85 16.82 -14.92
CA LEU A 61 -27.68 15.96 -14.82
C LEU A 61 -28.09 14.58 -14.29
N ASP A 62 -27.32 13.55 -14.62
CA ASP A 62 -27.52 12.23 -14.02
C ASP A 62 -27.45 12.31 -12.48
N PRO A 63 -28.25 11.52 -11.75
CA PRO A 63 -28.23 11.50 -10.30
C PRO A 63 -26.81 11.26 -9.74
N GLY A 64 -26.27 12.25 -9.05
CA GLY A 64 -24.93 12.19 -8.45
C GLY A 64 -23.85 12.96 -9.20
N ARG A 65 -24.13 13.42 -10.43
CA ARG A 65 -23.26 14.34 -11.17
C ARG A 65 -23.52 15.77 -10.75
N LYS A 66 -22.43 16.54 -10.58
CA LYS A 66 -22.47 17.95 -10.20
C LYS A 66 -22.09 18.89 -11.34
N LEU A 67 -21.43 18.36 -12.36
CA LEU A 67 -20.74 19.09 -13.41
C LEU A 67 -20.55 18.13 -14.60
N GLU A 68 -20.78 18.62 -15.83
CA GLU A 68 -20.41 17.99 -17.10
C GLU A 68 -19.83 19.07 -18.02
N TYR A 69 -18.86 18.72 -18.86
CA TYR A 69 -18.34 19.66 -19.86
C TYR A 69 -17.90 18.95 -21.14
N ALA A 70 -17.91 19.67 -22.26
CA ALA A 70 -17.41 19.21 -23.55
C ALA A 70 -16.44 20.24 -24.12
N VAL A 71 -15.40 19.79 -24.81
CA VAL A 71 -14.44 20.66 -25.51
C VAL A 71 -14.66 20.43 -26.99
N HIS A 72 -15.01 21.47 -27.72
CA HIS A 72 -15.14 21.45 -29.17
C HIS A 72 -13.90 22.09 -29.79
N VAL A 73 -13.13 21.26 -30.48
CA VAL A 73 -12.04 21.67 -31.35
C VAL A 73 -12.59 21.54 -32.77
N ASP A 74 -12.67 22.63 -33.51
CA ASP A 74 -13.15 22.57 -34.89
C ASP A 74 -12.05 21.93 -35.74
N ASP A 75 -12.28 20.74 -36.30
CA ASP A 75 -11.28 19.97 -37.06
C ASP A 75 -11.04 20.55 -38.48
N GLY A 76 -11.59 21.73 -38.77
CA GLY A 76 -11.44 22.37 -40.07
C GLY A 76 -12.07 21.57 -41.20
N ASP A 77 -13.21 20.91 -40.96
CA ASP A 77 -14.02 20.34 -42.04
C ASP A 77 -14.98 21.41 -42.60
N PRO A 78 -14.68 22.04 -43.75
CA PRO A 78 -15.51 23.09 -44.35
C PRO A 78 -16.89 22.58 -44.82
N SER A 79 -17.19 21.29 -44.69
CA SER A 79 -18.47 20.71 -45.10
C SER A 79 -19.61 20.88 -44.08
N HIS A 80 -19.33 21.36 -42.86
CA HIS A 80 -20.31 21.59 -41.80
C HIS A 80 -20.77 23.06 -41.64
N ASN A 81 -20.83 23.83 -42.73
CA ASN A 81 -21.59 25.10 -42.78
C ASN A 81 -23.11 24.84 -42.84
N GLY A 82 -23.61 24.04 -41.90
CA GLY A 82 -25.03 23.80 -41.69
C GLY A 82 -25.69 25.01 -41.04
N GLU A 83 -26.10 25.97 -41.88
CA GLU A 83 -27.33 26.77 -41.74
C GLU A 83 -27.82 27.00 -40.29
N PHE A 84 -27.06 27.76 -39.50
CA PHE A 84 -27.55 28.29 -38.23
C PHE A 84 -28.17 29.67 -38.48
N ASP A 85 -29.42 29.65 -38.91
CA ASP A 85 -30.20 30.82 -39.26
C ASP A 85 -30.55 31.64 -38.01
N GLY A 86 -30.04 32.89 -37.93
CA GLY A 86 -30.70 33.97 -37.18
C GLY A 86 -30.02 34.47 -35.90
N ALA A 87 -28.89 35.17 -36.02
CA ALA A 87 -28.53 36.23 -35.07
C ALA A 87 -27.70 37.34 -35.78
N PRO A 88 -28.29 38.51 -36.10
CA PRO A 88 -27.67 39.48 -36.98
C PRO A 88 -26.85 40.53 -36.20
N TRP A 89 -25.91 40.13 -35.35
CA TRP A 89 -24.97 41.08 -34.72
C TRP A 89 -23.70 40.35 -34.27
N TYR A 90 -22.72 40.15 -35.16
CA TYR A 90 -21.28 40.14 -34.85
C TYR A 90 -20.51 39.80 -36.15
N ASP A 91 -19.92 40.82 -36.77
CA ASP A 91 -19.19 40.73 -38.04
C ASP A 91 -17.67 40.69 -37.74
N GLY A 92 -17.20 39.56 -37.21
CA GLY A 92 -15.79 39.37 -36.89
C GLY A 92 -15.38 37.91 -36.91
N ASP A 93 -14.44 37.58 -37.79
CA ASP A 93 -13.67 36.34 -37.90
C ASP A 93 -13.33 35.75 -36.52
N PHE A 94 -13.98 34.64 -36.15
CA PHE A 94 -13.59 33.84 -35.00
C PHE A 94 -13.68 32.34 -35.31
N ASP A 95 -13.37 31.94 -36.55
CA ASP A 95 -13.51 30.56 -37.04
C ASP A 95 -12.37 29.61 -36.63
N ASP A 96 -11.51 29.97 -35.67
CA ASP A 96 -10.38 29.12 -35.26
C ASP A 96 -10.22 28.99 -33.74
N VAL A 97 -11.27 29.22 -32.95
CA VAL A 97 -11.12 29.31 -31.49
C VAL A 97 -11.84 28.18 -30.75
N PRO A 98 -11.12 27.25 -30.08
CA PRO A 98 -11.73 26.13 -29.37
C PRO A 98 -12.74 26.60 -28.32
N THR A 99 -13.90 25.92 -28.24
CA THR A 99 -14.97 26.28 -27.31
C THR A 99 -15.17 25.19 -26.26
N VAL A 100 -15.54 25.57 -25.04
CA VAL A 100 -15.80 24.63 -23.94
C VAL A 100 -17.25 24.81 -23.47
N GLU A 101 -18.09 23.79 -23.62
CA GLU A 101 -19.45 23.79 -23.07
C GLU A 101 -19.45 23.28 -21.63
N LEU A 102 -20.17 23.95 -20.72
CA LEU A 102 -20.20 23.64 -19.29
C LEU A 102 -21.64 23.52 -18.77
N THR A 103 -22.01 22.35 -18.24
CA THR A 103 -23.30 22.12 -17.56
C THR A 103 -23.08 21.92 -16.05
N LEU A 104 -23.72 22.77 -15.25
CA LEU A 104 -23.60 22.77 -13.78
C LEU A 104 -24.90 22.33 -13.09
N SER A 105 -24.79 21.55 -12.02
CA SER A 105 -25.92 21.23 -11.15
C SER A 105 -26.43 22.48 -10.42
N ASP A 106 -27.76 22.57 -10.29
CA ASP A 106 -28.46 23.50 -9.38
C ASP A 106 -28.12 23.26 -7.90
N ARG A 107 -27.65 22.07 -7.55
CA ARG A 107 -27.28 21.67 -6.17
C ARG A 107 -25.86 22.04 -5.76
N LEU A 108 -25.08 22.68 -6.65
CA LEU A 108 -23.75 23.19 -6.31
C LEU A 108 -23.86 24.39 -5.36
N SER A 109 -23.13 24.34 -4.25
CA SER A 109 -23.05 25.49 -3.34
C SER A 109 -22.20 26.60 -3.95
N GLU A 110 -22.41 27.86 -3.54
CA GLU A 110 -21.62 29.00 -4.00
C GLU A 110 -20.11 28.79 -3.76
N ASP A 111 -19.75 28.15 -2.65
CA ASP A 111 -18.38 27.77 -2.28
C ASP A 111 -17.77 26.67 -3.18
N ASP A 112 -18.59 25.94 -3.94
CA ASP A 112 -18.15 24.87 -4.85
C ASP A 112 -18.05 25.32 -6.32
N VAL A 113 -18.61 26.48 -6.69
CA VAL A 113 -18.61 26.97 -8.08
C VAL A 113 -17.18 27.30 -8.55
N ALA A 114 -16.44 28.11 -7.79
CA ALA A 114 -15.09 28.53 -8.19
C ALA A 114 -14.09 27.35 -8.28
N PRO A 115 -14.04 26.40 -7.32
CA PRO A 115 -13.21 25.21 -7.47
C PRO A 115 -13.58 24.31 -8.65
N ALA A 116 -14.88 24.12 -8.92
CA ALA A 116 -15.34 23.33 -10.06
C ALA A 116 -14.98 23.98 -11.40
N LEU A 117 -15.11 25.31 -11.51
CA LEU A 117 -14.74 26.04 -12.71
C LEU A 117 -13.23 25.98 -12.99
N ALA A 118 -12.40 26.22 -11.97
CA ALA A 118 -10.94 26.17 -12.13
C ALA A 118 -10.45 24.79 -12.57
N ARG A 119 -11.08 23.72 -12.08
CA ARG A 119 -10.81 22.35 -12.53
C ARG A 119 -11.07 22.19 -14.03
N VAL A 120 -12.26 22.59 -14.52
CA VAL A 120 -12.63 22.40 -15.93
C VAL A 120 -11.74 23.23 -16.86
N LEU A 121 -11.45 24.47 -16.49
CA LEU A 121 -10.55 25.32 -17.27
C LEU A 121 -9.15 24.71 -17.37
N ALA A 122 -8.62 24.17 -16.26
CA ALA A 122 -7.32 23.51 -16.26
C ALA A 122 -7.32 22.19 -17.07
N GLU A 123 -8.35 21.36 -16.94
CA GLU A 123 -8.51 20.13 -17.73
C GLU A 123 -8.60 20.46 -19.23
N SER A 124 -9.46 21.41 -19.61
CA SER A 124 -9.66 21.80 -21.02
C SER A 124 -8.40 22.40 -21.64
N THR A 125 -7.67 23.25 -20.90
CA THR A 125 -6.42 23.85 -21.39
C THR A 125 -5.34 22.79 -21.62
N ALA A 126 -5.26 21.78 -20.75
CA ALA A 126 -4.32 20.67 -20.92
C ALA A 126 -4.64 19.82 -22.16
N VAL A 127 -5.93 19.59 -22.44
CA VAL A 127 -6.38 18.89 -23.66
C VAL A 127 -5.98 19.66 -24.92
N LEU A 128 -6.27 20.97 -24.98
CA LEU A 128 -5.97 21.83 -26.14
C LEU A 128 -4.47 21.94 -26.45
N ARG A 129 -3.59 21.71 -25.48
CA ARG A 129 -2.13 21.72 -25.66
C ARG A 129 -1.56 20.39 -26.19
N GLY A 130 -2.40 19.43 -26.56
CA GLY A 130 -1.96 18.13 -27.11
C GLY A 130 -1.46 17.15 -26.06
N ALA A 131 -1.81 17.31 -24.77
CA ALA A 131 -1.47 16.36 -23.71
C ALA A 131 -2.38 15.10 -23.68
N GLY A 132 -3.04 14.77 -24.81
CA GLY A 132 -3.93 13.61 -25.00
C GLY A 132 -4.20 13.34 -26.50
N ASP A 133 -4.62 12.11 -26.84
CA ASP A 133 -5.01 11.74 -28.21
C ASP A 133 -6.33 12.46 -28.58
N PRO A 134 -6.37 13.25 -29.67
CA PRO A 134 -7.58 13.93 -30.11
C PRO A 134 -8.78 13.02 -30.35
N ARG A 135 -8.56 11.72 -30.59
CA ARG A 135 -9.62 10.73 -30.84
C ARG A 135 -10.43 10.35 -29.59
N ASP A 136 -9.97 10.72 -28.39
CA ASP A 136 -10.74 10.63 -27.15
C ASP A 136 -11.60 11.90 -26.88
N ILE A 137 -11.54 12.92 -27.75
CA ILE A 137 -12.14 14.26 -27.53
C ILE A 137 -13.58 14.36 -28.08
N ASP A 138 -14.01 13.48 -28.99
CA ASP A 138 -15.39 13.45 -29.49
C ASP A 138 -16.43 13.00 -28.43
N GLY A 139 -16.01 12.76 -27.19
CA GLY A 139 -16.85 12.32 -26.08
C GLY A 139 -17.01 13.37 -24.99
N VAL A 140 -18.27 13.59 -24.57
CA VAL A 140 -18.65 14.31 -23.34
C VAL A 140 -17.73 13.92 -22.17
N PHE A 141 -16.94 14.88 -21.66
CA PHE A 141 -16.09 14.64 -20.50
C PHE A 141 -16.96 14.63 -19.24
N VAL A 142 -17.02 13.47 -18.58
CA VAL A 142 -17.69 13.30 -17.29
C VAL A 142 -16.63 13.39 -16.19
N PRO A 143 -16.63 14.45 -15.35
CA PRO A 143 -15.79 14.50 -14.17
C PRO A 143 -15.99 13.24 -13.31
N GLY A 144 -14.95 12.39 -13.24
CA GLY A 144 -14.96 11.14 -12.47
C GLY A 144 -14.99 9.84 -13.27
N VAL A 145 -14.99 9.89 -14.61
CA VAL A 145 -14.85 8.70 -15.47
C VAL A 145 -13.81 8.93 -16.57
N THR A 146 -12.54 8.71 -16.24
CA THR A 146 -11.44 8.20 -17.11
C THR A 146 -10.27 7.77 -16.20
N PRO A 147 -9.59 6.62 -16.41
CA PRO A 147 -8.89 5.91 -15.32
C PRO A 147 -7.48 6.38 -14.92
N ASP A 148 -6.97 7.48 -15.46
CA ASP A 148 -5.60 7.40 -15.93
C ASP A 148 -4.68 8.58 -15.55
N GLY A 149 -4.99 9.34 -14.49
CA GLY A 149 -4.07 10.36 -13.95
C GLY A 149 -2.92 9.82 -13.09
N VAL A 150 -1.84 10.59 -12.98
CA VAL A 150 -0.71 10.32 -12.07
C VAL A 150 -1.13 10.53 -10.61
N PHE A 151 -1.92 11.58 -10.32
CA PHE A 151 -2.45 11.87 -8.99
C PHE A 151 -3.65 11.00 -8.66
N ARG A 152 -3.37 9.76 -8.26
CA ARG A 152 -4.36 8.82 -7.70
C ARG A 152 -3.69 7.88 -6.69
N PRO A 153 -4.44 7.28 -5.75
CA PRO A 153 -3.88 6.38 -4.73
C PRO A 153 -3.11 5.18 -5.27
N GLY A 154 -3.42 4.72 -6.48
CA GLY A 154 -2.75 3.61 -7.16
C GLY A 154 -1.84 4.04 -8.31
N GLY A 155 -1.56 5.34 -8.45
CA GLY A 155 -0.71 5.86 -9.51
C GLY A 155 0.73 5.37 -9.36
N THR A 156 1.42 5.20 -10.49
CA THR A 156 2.82 4.79 -10.58
C THR A 156 3.68 5.95 -11.10
N PRO A 157 3.79 7.07 -10.34
CA PRO A 157 4.53 8.25 -10.77
C PRO A 157 5.99 7.96 -11.11
N ASP A 158 6.55 6.89 -10.56
CA ASP A 158 7.91 6.42 -10.81
C ASP A 158 8.11 5.75 -12.18
N VAL A 159 7.03 5.29 -12.81
CA VAL A 159 7.03 4.75 -14.17
C VAL A 159 6.45 5.76 -15.16
N ASP A 160 5.47 6.55 -14.71
CA ASP A 160 4.80 7.56 -15.51
C ASP A 160 4.51 8.81 -14.66
N ALA A 161 5.36 9.83 -14.80
CA ALA A 161 5.21 11.16 -14.21
C ALA A 161 4.43 12.15 -15.10
N VAL A 162 3.97 11.75 -16.29
CA VAL A 162 3.33 12.67 -17.23
C VAL A 162 1.96 13.07 -16.71
N GLN A 163 1.82 14.34 -16.31
CA GLN A 163 0.57 14.85 -15.78
C GLN A 163 -0.49 14.93 -16.89
N ARG A 164 -1.61 14.23 -16.69
CA ARG A 164 -2.73 14.22 -17.64
C ARG A 164 -3.70 15.37 -17.34
N PRO A 165 -4.65 15.71 -18.23
CA PRO A 165 -5.59 16.81 -17.99
C PRO A 165 -6.29 16.76 -16.62
N VAL A 166 -6.71 15.57 -16.19
CA VAL A 166 -7.34 15.35 -14.88
C VAL A 166 -6.43 15.73 -13.70
N ASP A 167 -5.11 15.56 -13.84
CA ASP A 167 -4.12 15.95 -12.84
C ASP A 167 -4.05 17.47 -12.69
N ALA A 168 -4.04 18.19 -13.82
CA ALA A 168 -4.11 19.65 -13.85
C ALA A 168 -5.41 20.15 -13.19
N GLY A 169 -6.54 19.49 -13.48
CA GLY A 169 -7.83 19.76 -12.85
C GLY A 169 -7.82 19.63 -11.33
N HIS A 170 -7.31 18.51 -10.81
CA HIS A 170 -7.23 18.28 -9.37
C HIS A 170 -6.33 19.31 -8.65
N ARG A 171 -5.21 19.71 -9.28
CA ARG A 171 -4.31 20.73 -8.74
C ARG A 171 -4.95 22.11 -8.72
N ALA A 172 -5.67 22.49 -9.78
CA ALA A 172 -6.41 23.76 -9.83
C ALA A 172 -7.52 23.81 -8.77
N GLU A 173 -8.27 22.71 -8.60
CA GLU A 173 -9.28 22.60 -7.53
C GLU A 173 -8.64 22.77 -6.13
N LEU A 174 -7.48 22.15 -5.90
CA LEU A 174 -6.74 22.26 -4.64
C LEU A 174 -6.32 23.70 -4.34
N ARG A 175 -5.77 24.42 -5.32
CA ARG A 175 -5.37 25.83 -5.17
C ARG A 175 -6.57 26.71 -4.83
N GLN A 176 -7.67 26.56 -5.56
CA GLN A 176 -8.91 27.32 -5.31
C GLN A 176 -9.49 27.07 -3.92
N ARG A 177 -9.55 25.81 -3.47
CA ARG A 177 -10.00 25.49 -2.11
C ARG A 177 -9.04 26.07 -1.05
N GLY A 178 -7.74 26.11 -1.34
CA GLY A 178 -6.74 26.76 -0.49
C GLY A 178 -6.92 28.28 -0.37
N LEU A 179 -7.25 28.96 -1.47
CA LEU A 179 -7.59 30.39 -1.49
C LEU A 179 -8.87 30.66 -0.69
N LEU A 180 -9.91 29.85 -0.88
CA LEU A 180 -11.15 29.95 -0.11
C LEU A 180 -10.90 29.75 1.40
N GLU A 181 -10.05 28.80 1.77
CA GLU A 181 -9.67 28.57 3.17
C GLU A 181 -8.95 29.78 3.79
N ARG A 182 -8.07 30.45 3.03
CA ARG A 182 -7.37 31.66 3.44
C ARG A 182 -8.36 32.82 3.63
N ARG A 183 -9.22 33.10 2.65
CA ARG A 183 -10.24 34.17 2.73
C ARG A 183 -11.19 34.02 3.91
N LEU A 184 -11.70 32.81 4.13
CA LEU A 184 -12.53 32.51 5.30
C LEU A 184 -11.76 32.69 6.62
N GLY A 185 -10.42 32.51 6.59
CA GLY A 185 -9.51 32.83 7.68
C GLY A 185 -9.42 34.33 7.98
N ASP A 186 -9.45 35.17 6.95
CA ASP A 186 -9.40 36.62 7.07
C ASP A 186 -10.75 37.21 7.51
N GLU A 187 -11.87 36.67 7.00
CA GLU A 187 -13.23 37.03 7.43
C GLU A 187 -13.51 36.70 8.91
N LEU A 188 -12.82 35.68 9.44
CA LEU A 188 -12.85 35.29 10.86
C LEU A 188 -12.27 36.36 11.80
N ALA A 189 -11.55 37.37 11.29
CA ALA A 189 -11.13 38.53 12.08
C ALA A 189 -12.29 39.53 12.35
N GLY A 190 -13.42 39.41 11.62
CA GLY A 190 -14.59 40.29 11.71
C GLY A 190 -15.76 39.80 12.60
N ARG A 191 -16.96 40.39 12.43
CA ARG A 191 -18.17 40.15 13.27
C ARG A 191 -18.81 38.75 13.12
N PHE A 192 -18.38 37.91 12.18
CA PHE A 192 -19.02 36.62 11.84
C PHE A 192 -18.22 35.37 12.26
N ARG A 193 -17.50 35.45 13.39
CA ARG A 193 -16.57 34.40 13.86
C ARG A 193 -17.15 32.98 13.90
N ALA A 194 -18.37 32.81 14.39
CA ALA A 194 -18.97 31.48 14.55
C ALA A 194 -19.36 30.82 13.21
N ARG A 195 -19.75 31.61 12.20
CA ARG A 195 -20.16 31.09 10.87
C ARG A 195 -18.94 30.80 9.99
N GLY A 196 -17.89 31.64 10.09
CA GLY A 196 -16.63 31.44 9.37
C GLY A 196 -15.87 30.19 9.80
N THR A 197 -15.91 29.79 11.09
CA THR A 197 -15.17 28.62 11.58
C THR A 197 -15.77 27.32 11.06
N VAL A 198 -17.11 27.22 11.01
CA VAL A 198 -17.83 26.06 10.48
C VAL A 198 -17.59 25.91 8.98
N ARG A 199 -17.68 27.00 8.21
CA ARG A 199 -17.39 26.99 6.77
C ARG A 199 -15.94 26.61 6.49
N ARG A 200 -14.98 27.22 7.19
CA ARG A 200 -13.55 26.88 7.06
C ARG A 200 -13.28 25.40 7.37
N ALA A 201 -13.92 24.84 8.40
CA ALA A 201 -13.80 23.43 8.71
C ALA A 201 -14.38 22.52 7.61
N ALA A 202 -15.47 22.94 6.95
CA ALA A 202 -16.04 22.25 5.79
C ALA A 202 -15.09 22.30 4.59
N VAL A 203 -14.50 23.46 4.26
CA VAL A 203 -13.51 23.58 3.18
C VAL A 203 -12.28 22.70 3.44
N ARG A 204 -11.74 22.68 4.67
CA ARG A 204 -10.65 21.76 5.05
C ARG A 204 -11.03 20.29 4.93
N LYS A 205 -12.31 19.95 5.12
CA LYS A 205 -12.79 18.57 4.90
C LYS A 205 -12.77 18.21 3.42
N GLU A 206 -13.17 19.12 2.53
CA GLU A 206 -13.10 18.90 1.09
C GLU A 206 -11.65 18.86 0.57
N ILE A 207 -10.75 19.73 1.06
CA ILE A 207 -9.30 19.65 0.75
C ILE A 207 -8.75 18.28 1.13
N ARG A 208 -9.11 17.75 2.30
CA ARG A 208 -8.69 16.40 2.74
C ARG A 208 -9.26 15.30 1.85
N LYS A 209 -10.51 15.44 1.40
CA LYS A 209 -11.14 14.48 0.49
C LYS A 209 -10.43 14.49 -0.87
N LEU A 210 -10.13 15.67 -1.40
CA LEU A 210 -9.35 15.83 -2.62
C LEU A 210 -7.93 15.26 -2.48
N ALA A 211 -7.27 15.49 -1.35
CA ALA A 211 -5.96 14.90 -1.05
C ALA A 211 -5.99 13.36 -1.08
N LEU A 212 -7.08 12.75 -0.59
CA LEU A 212 -7.28 11.31 -0.63
C LEU A 212 -7.53 10.81 -2.07
N THR A 213 -8.29 11.54 -2.89
CA THR A 213 -8.53 11.14 -4.30
C THR A 213 -7.31 11.35 -5.19
N MET A 214 -6.46 12.33 -4.86
CA MET A 214 -5.18 12.60 -5.55
C MET A 214 -4.07 11.63 -5.14
N GLY A 215 -4.26 10.78 -4.12
CA GLY A 215 -3.22 9.88 -3.62
C GLY A 215 -2.12 10.54 -2.78
N VAL A 216 -2.26 11.83 -2.44
CA VAL A 216 -1.24 12.63 -1.74
C VAL A 216 -1.41 12.68 -0.23
N ALA A 217 -2.39 11.97 0.34
CA ALA A 217 -2.60 11.92 1.79
C ALA A 217 -1.62 10.97 2.49
N ASP A 218 -1.28 11.29 3.75
CA ASP A 218 -0.35 10.47 4.53
C ASP A 218 -0.85 9.03 4.69
N GLY A 219 -0.01 8.07 4.30
CA GLY A 219 -0.29 6.64 4.42
C GLY A 219 -0.97 6.02 3.19
N GLN A 220 -1.14 6.77 2.10
CA GLN A 220 -1.44 6.23 0.77
C GLN A 220 -0.15 5.75 0.08
N PRO A 221 -0.24 4.82 -0.89
CA PRO A 221 0.89 4.43 -1.72
C PRO A 221 1.46 5.65 -2.44
N ASN A 222 2.79 5.73 -2.59
CA ASN A 222 3.49 6.78 -3.34
C ASN A 222 3.20 8.24 -2.91
N ALA A 223 2.44 8.49 -1.83
CA ALA A 223 2.03 9.84 -1.42
C ALA A 223 3.21 10.82 -1.23
N LYS A 224 4.34 10.33 -0.73
CA LYS A 224 5.55 11.16 -0.58
C LYS A 224 6.10 11.63 -1.93
N LEU A 225 6.15 10.73 -2.91
CA LEU A 225 6.60 11.01 -4.26
C LEU A 225 5.56 11.85 -5.03
N LEU A 226 4.27 11.55 -4.93
CA LEU A 226 3.24 12.40 -5.53
C LEU A 226 3.30 13.84 -4.99
N ARG A 227 3.62 14.04 -3.71
CA ARG A 227 3.82 15.39 -3.15
C ARG A 227 5.02 16.13 -3.70
N THR A 228 6.06 15.46 -4.21
CA THR A 228 7.19 16.17 -4.84
C THR A 228 6.82 16.70 -6.22
N LEU A 229 5.79 16.13 -6.86
CA LEU A 229 5.20 16.65 -8.10
C LEU A 229 4.29 17.87 -7.89
N LEU A 230 3.99 18.24 -6.64
CA LEU A 230 3.21 19.43 -6.28
C LEU A 230 4.11 20.64 -6.02
N THR A 231 3.59 21.84 -6.28
CA THR A 231 4.27 23.09 -5.90
C THR A 231 4.36 23.23 -4.38
N GLU A 232 5.25 24.11 -3.90
CA GLU A 232 5.38 24.41 -2.48
C GLU A 232 4.07 24.96 -1.89
N ASP A 233 3.37 25.81 -2.62
CA ASP A 233 2.07 26.35 -2.21
C ASP A 233 0.99 25.27 -2.07
N GLU A 234 0.92 24.33 -3.02
CA GLU A 234 0.00 23.19 -2.98
C GLU A 234 0.28 22.31 -1.76
N ARG A 235 1.56 22.01 -1.49
CA ARG A 235 1.98 21.28 -0.29
C ARG A 235 1.58 22.02 0.99
N ALA A 236 1.78 23.33 1.04
CA ALA A 236 1.40 24.15 2.18
C ALA A 236 -0.12 24.16 2.42
N ILE A 237 -0.95 24.12 1.37
CA ILE A 237 -2.42 23.96 1.49
C ILE A 237 -2.75 22.62 2.15
N LEU A 238 -2.15 21.52 1.67
CA LEU A 238 -2.38 20.18 2.21
C LEU A 238 -1.96 20.08 3.69
N ASP A 239 -0.82 20.66 4.05
CA ASP A 239 -0.31 20.65 5.42
C ASP A 239 -1.19 21.48 6.38
N ARG A 240 -1.74 22.61 5.94
CA ARG A 240 -2.71 23.39 6.74
C ARG A 240 -4.03 22.66 6.96
N ALA A 241 -4.47 21.87 5.98
CA ALA A 241 -5.70 21.10 6.05
C ALA A 241 -5.56 19.78 6.82
N LYS A 242 -4.33 19.38 7.18
CA LYS A 242 -4.04 18.14 7.90
C LYS A 242 -4.62 18.16 9.32
N ASP A 243 -5.39 17.14 9.66
CA ASP A 243 -5.97 16.94 10.98
C ASP A 243 -5.02 16.10 11.87
N ARG A 244 -5.07 16.30 13.20
CA ARG A 244 -4.42 15.40 14.17
C ARG A 244 -5.08 14.03 14.18
N ALA A 245 -6.36 13.93 13.80
CA ALA A 245 -7.03 12.65 13.55
C ALA A 245 -6.60 12.08 12.18
N ARG A 246 -6.13 10.82 12.16
CA ARG A 246 -5.62 10.19 10.92
C ARG A 246 -6.76 9.97 9.92
N PRO A 247 -6.69 10.51 8.69
CA PRO A 247 -7.76 10.37 7.69
C PRO A 247 -7.92 8.93 7.16
N LEU A 248 -6.87 8.11 7.23
CA LEU A 248 -6.88 6.70 6.79
C LEU A 248 -7.13 5.69 7.92
N GLU A 249 -7.91 6.10 8.92
CA GLU A 249 -8.27 5.26 10.06
C GLU A 249 -9.42 4.31 9.71
N GLU A 250 -9.22 3.01 9.92
CA GLU A 250 -10.20 1.93 9.70
C GLU A 250 -11.46 1.99 10.56
N ARG A 251 -11.52 2.94 11.49
CA ARG A 251 -12.61 3.05 12.47
C ARG A 251 -13.57 4.16 12.08
N VAL A 252 -14.83 3.97 12.45
CA VAL A 252 -15.85 5.02 12.36
C VAL A 252 -15.45 6.21 13.24
N ASP A 253 -15.84 7.40 12.80
CA ASP A 253 -15.66 8.65 13.54
C ASP A 253 -16.45 8.65 14.87
N GLN A 254 -16.01 9.51 15.81
CA GLN A 254 -16.62 9.59 17.15
C GLN A 254 -18.15 9.76 17.13
N PRO A 255 -18.72 10.64 16.26
CA PRO A 255 -20.17 10.79 16.17
C PRO A 255 -20.89 9.50 15.78
N GLY A 256 -20.27 8.63 14.96
CA GLY A 256 -20.86 7.33 14.62
C GLY A 256 -20.91 6.37 15.81
N TYR A 257 -19.85 6.33 16.63
CA TYR A 257 -19.86 5.55 17.88
C TYR A 257 -20.89 6.09 18.88
N LEU A 258 -21.00 7.42 19.00
CA LEU A 258 -22.01 8.05 19.85
C LEU A 258 -23.43 7.74 19.35
N ALA A 259 -23.69 7.85 18.05
CA ALA A 259 -24.99 7.54 17.46
C ALA A 259 -25.37 6.07 17.65
N LYS A 260 -24.41 5.14 17.53
CA LYS A 260 -24.61 3.72 17.88
C LYS A 260 -25.02 3.57 19.33
N ALA A 261 -24.30 4.22 20.25
CA ALA A 261 -24.54 4.12 21.68
C ALA A 261 -25.89 4.74 22.09
N VAL A 262 -26.24 5.90 21.54
CA VAL A 262 -27.54 6.57 21.77
C VAL A 262 -28.67 5.75 21.18
N GLY A 263 -28.50 5.22 19.96
CA GLY A 263 -29.52 4.38 19.31
C GLY A 263 -29.75 3.06 20.04
N SER A 264 -28.70 2.37 20.49
CA SER A 264 -28.85 1.09 21.21
C SER A 264 -29.30 1.27 22.65
N SER A 265 -28.65 2.17 23.38
CA SER A 265 -28.81 2.27 24.83
C SER A 265 -29.76 3.39 25.23
N GLY A 266 -29.89 4.45 24.44
CA GLY A 266 -30.81 5.56 24.73
C GLY A 266 -32.27 5.13 24.67
N VAL A 267 -32.68 4.35 23.66
CA VAL A 267 -34.05 3.81 23.58
C VAL A 267 -34.34 2.87 24.74
N SER A 268 -33.40 1.96 25.06
CA SER A 268 -33.52 1.09 26.23
C SER A 268 -33.62 1.89 27.54
N SER A 269 -32.82 2.96 27.70
CA SER A 269 -32.87 3.85 28.87
C SER A 269 -34.21 4.55 29.03
N VAL A 270 -34.81 5.01 27.93
CA VAL A 270 -36.14 5.65 27.94
C VAL A 270 -37.23 4.63 28.27
N VAL A 271 -37.16 3.41 27.73
CA VAL A 271 -38.13 2.35 28.04
C VAL A 271 -38.00 1.90 29.51
N ILE A 272 -36.79 1.75 30.03
CA ILE A 272 -36.52 1.45 31.44
C ILE A 272 -37.05 2.59 32.33
N GLY A 273 -36.76 3.86 31.99
CA GLY A 273 -37.23 5.02 32.74
C GLY A 273 -38.76 5.15 32.74
N ALA A 274 -39.41 4.88 31.60
CA ALA A 274 -40.86 4.87 31.50
C ALA A 274 -41.49 3.74 32.33
N ALA A 275 -40.91 2.53 32.29
CA ALA A 275 -41.35 1.41 33.12
C ALA A 275 -41.18 1.71 34.62
N ALA A 276 -40.07 2.32 35.02
CA ALA A 276 -39.84 2.74 36.40
C ALA A 276 -40.85 3.81 36.85
N ALA A 277 -41.11 4.82 36.01
CA ALA A 277 -42.09 5.85 36.29
C ALA A 277 -43.52 5.27 36.42
N ALA A 278 -43.87 4.34 35.54
CA ALA A 278 -45.16 3.65 35.59
C ALA A 278 -45.30 2.75 36.83
N PHE A 279 -44.24 2.01 37.20
CA PHE A 279 -44.25 1.11 38.35
C PHE A 279 -44.27 1.85 39.69
N THR A 280 -43.57 2.99 39.78
CA THR A 280 -43.46 3.78 41.02
C THR A 280 -44.46 4.93 41.12
N GLY A 281 -45.16 5.26 40.03
CA GLY A 281 -46.03 6.43 39.92
C GLY A 281 -45.31 7.78 39.90
N ASN A 282 -43.97 7.80 39.87
CA ASN A 282 -43.18 9.03 39.96
C ASN A 282 -42.30 9.24 38.71
N PRO A 283 -42.55 10.28 37.89
CA PRO A 283 -41.75 10.56 36.69
C PRO A 283 -40.29 10.93 37.02
N LEU A 284 -40.01 11.49 38.21
CA LEU A 284 -38.64 11.82 38.62
C LEU A 284 -37.78 10.57 38.83
N VAL A 285 -38.38 9.46 39.29
CA VAL A 285 -37.68 8.16 39.41
C VAL A 285 -37.32 7.63 38.02
N GLY A 286 -38.21 7.79 37.04
CA GLY A 286 -37.94 7.45 35.64
C GLY A 286 -36.77 8.24 35.04
N VAL A 287 -36.74 9.56 35.25
CA VAL A 287 -35.62 10.41 34.83
C VAL A 287 -34.32 10.05 35.57
N GLY A 288 -34.42 9.76 36.87
CA GLY A 288 -33.31 9.36 37.74
C GLY A 288 -32.61 8.08 37.29
N ILE A 289 -33.32 7.18 36.58
CA ILE A 289 -32.77 5.93 36.04
C ILE A 289 -32.32 6.09 34.57
N ALA A 290 -33.04 6.89 33.77
CA ALA A 290 -32.72 7.08 32.36
C ALA A 290 -31.43 7.89 32.13
N VAL A 291 -31.23 8.99 32.86
CA VAL A 291 -30.10 9.93 32.64
C VAL A 291 -28.73 9.28 32.88
N PRO A 292 -28.47 8.57 34.00
CA PRO A 292 -27.20 7.88 34.20
C PRO A 292 -26.88 6.86 33.10
N THR A 293 -27.90 6.17 32.58
CA THR A 293 -27.74 5.15 31.53
C THR A 293 -27.37 5.77 30.17
N ILE A 294 -27.93 6.94 29.85
CA ILE A 294 -27.54 7.73 28.66
C ILE A 294 -26.08 8.21 28.78
N VAL A 295 -25.68 8.70 29.95
CA VAL A 295 -24.30 9.14 30.19
C VAL A 295 -23.32 7.97 30.11
N ASN A 296 -23.67 6.82 30.69
CA ASN A 296 -22.89 5.58 30.58
C ASN A 296 -22.64 5.21 29.11
N ALA A 297 -23.68 5.27 28.28
CA ALA A 297 -23.60 4.97 26.85
C ALA A 297 -22.72 5.99 26.10
N ALA A 298 -22.90 7.29 26.39
CA ALA A 298 -22.11 8.36 25.79
C ALA A 298 -20.62 8.22 26.12
N VAL A 299 -20.26 8.09 27.40
CA VAL A 299 -18.88 7.90 27.86
C VAL A 299 -18.31 6.56 27.36
N GLY A 300 -19.14 5.51 27.37
CA GLY A 300 -18.82 4.18 26.82
C GLY A 300 -18.43 4.22 25.35
N SER A 301 -19.05 5.10 24.53
CA SER A 301 -18.71 5.26 23.12
C SER A 301 -17.26 5.75 22.90
N PHE A 302 -16.76 6.62 23.79
CA PHE A 302 -15.37 7.10 23.74
C PHE A 302 -14.39 6.01 24.15
N THR A 303 -14.72 5.24 25.19
CA THR A 303 -13.83 4.18 25.67
C THR A 303 -13.84 2.95 24.77
N GLU A 304 -14.95 2.64 24.10
CA GLU A 304 -15.06 1.61 23.06
C GLU A 304 -14.12 1.93 21.89
N ARG A 305 -14.19 3.15 21.33
CA ARG A 305 -13.30 3.57 20.25
C ARG A 305 -11.82 3.55 20.67
N ARG A 306 -11.52 3.95 21.92
CA ARG A 306 -10.16 3.87 22.48
C ARG A 306 -9.66 2.43 22.57
N LEU A 307 -10.50 1.50 23.04
CA LEU A 307 -10.15 0.09 23.12
C LEU A 307 -9.92 -0.50 21.73
N ASP A 308 -10.77 -0.19 20.75
CA ASP A 308 -10.62 -0.65 19.36
C ASP A 308 -9.28 -0.19 18.75
N ARG A 309 -8.86 1.04 19.04
CA ARG A 309 -7.53 1.53 18.65
C ARG A 309 -6.41 0.68 19.25
N LYS A 310 -6.51 0.27 20.52
CA LYS A 310 -5.53 -0.61 21.15
C LYS A 310 -5.60 -2.03 20.57
N LYS A 311 -6.80 -2.55 20.30
CA LYS A 311 -7.01 -3.88 19.70
C LYS A 311 -6.29 -4.00 18.36
N ALA A 312 -6.41 -2.98 17.50
CA ALA A 312 -5.71 -2.94 16.23
C ALA A 312 -4.19 -3.03 16.38
N THR A 313 -3.60 -2.33 17.36
CA THR A 313 -2.14 -2.39 17.61
C THR A 313 -1.68 -3.74 18.15
N GLY A 314 -2.48 -4.40 18.98
CA GLY A 314 -2.13 -5.71 19.57
C GLY A 314 -2.22 -6.88 18.59
N ARG A 315 -3.02 -6.77 17.51
CA ARG A 315 -3.23 -7.84 16.52
C ARG A 315 -2.08 -7.99 15.53
N LYS A 316 -1.42 -6.89 15.14
CA LYS A 316 -0.41 -6.86 14.07
C LYS A 316 0.73 -7.89 14.25
N PRO A 317 1.33 -8.07 15.44
CA PRO A 317 2.42 -9.03 15.61
C PRO A 317 2.01 -10.47 15.31
N ALA A 318 0.78 -10.87 15.65
CA ALA A 318 0.28 -12.22 15.37
C ALA A 318 0.07 -12.42 13.86
N TYR A 319 -0.55 -11.45 13.16
CA TYR A 319 -0.70 -11.51 11.70
C TYR A 319 0.65 -11.55 10.98
N ASN A 320 1.64 -10.78 11.45
CA ASN A 320 2.97 -10.77 10.85
C ASN A 320 3.70 -12.10 11.08
N ALA A 321 3.59 -12.69 12.28
CA ALA A 321 4.20 -14.00 12.56
C ALA A 321 3.59 -15.11 11.68
N ASP A 322 2.26 -15.15 11.58
CA ASP A 322 1.58 -16.14 10.74
C ASP A 322 1.90 -15.91 9.24
N ARG A 323 2.01 -14.64 8.80
CA ARG A 323 2.42 -14.29 7.43
C ARG A 323 3.85 -14.76 7.12
N GLN A 324 4.81 -14.51 8.01
CA GLN A 324 6.20 -14.95 7.85
C GLN A 324 6.29 -16.48 7.75
N GLN A 325 5.47 -17.19 8.53
CA GLN A 325 5.42 -18.65 8.43
C GLN A 325 4.85 -19.10 7.07
N ARG A 326 3.85 -18.41 6.52
CA ARG A 326 3.32 -18.72 5.17
C ARG A 326 4.29 -18.39 4.04
N GLU A 327 5.02 -17.28 4.13
CA GLU A 327 6.07 -16.92 3.17
C GLU A 327 7.24 -17.94 3.18
N TYR A 328 7.45 -18.60 4.32
CA TYR A 328 8.38 -19.73 4.43
C TYR A 328 7.81 -21.03 3.86
N ASP A 329 6.57 -21.40 4.23
CA ASP A 329 5.94 -22.66 3.81
C ASP A 329 5.57 -22.66 2.31
N TYR A 330 5.23 -21.50 1.72
CA TYR A 330 4.88 -21.32 0.31
C TYR A 330 5.72 -20.20 -0.33
N PRO A 331 6.98 -20.49 -0.66
CA PRO A 331 7.91 -19.48 -1.15
C PRO A 331 7.63 -18.97 -2.57
N GLY A 332 6.79 -19.64 -3.40
CA GLY A 332 6.54 -19.21 -4.79
C GLY A 332 7.80 -19.22 -5.66
N LEU A 333 8.01 -18.19 -6.51
CA LEU A 333 9.23 -18.06 -7.35
C LEU A 333 10.54 -18.08 -6.56
N LEU A 334 10.45 -17.60 -5.33
CA LEU A 334 11.53 -17.52 -4.36
C LEU A 334 12.09 -18.92 -4.01
N ALA A 335 11.32 -20.00 -4.26
CA ALA A 335 11.74 -21.40 -4.10
C ALA A 335 12.77 -21.86 -5.17
N LEU A 336 12.75 -21.23 -6.34
CA LEU A 336 13.61 -21.59 -7.47
C LEU A 336 15.01 -20.96 -7.37
N LEU A 337 15.22 -20.09 -6.39
CA LEU A 337 16.51 -19.46 -6.15
C LEU A 337 17.49 -20.42 -5.50
N ASP A 338 18.71 -20.45 -6.01
CA ASP A 338 19.86 -21.22 -5.50
C ASP A 338 20.61 -20.51 -4.36
N GLY A 339 19.88 -19.82 -3.48
CA GLY A 339 20.41 -19.19 -2.27
C GLY A 339 20.62 -20.18 -1.11
N PRO A 340 21.10 -19.73 0.07
CA PRO A 340 21.18 -20.57 1.26
C PRO A 340 19.80 -21.07 1.67
N GLU A 341 19.76 -22.24 2.31
CA GLU A 341 18.52 -22.79 2.85
C GLU A 341 17.87 -21.79 3.81
N ARG A 342 16.56 -21.56 3.62
CA ARG A 342 15.82 -20.63 4.45
C ARG A 342 15.73 -21.17 5.87
N VAL A 343 16.02 -20.32 6.84
CA VAL A 343 15.84 -20.67 8.25
C VAL A 343 14.37 -20.51 8.63
N ARG A 344 13.77 -21.59 9.14
CA ARG A 344 12.37 -21.56 9.60
C ARG A 344 12.21 -20.51 10.72
N PRO A 345 11.24 -19.59 10.62
CA PRO A 345 11.03 -18.61 11.67
C PRO A 345 10.62 -19.31 12.98
N PRO A 346 11.10 -18.83 14.14
CA PRO A 346 10.75 -19.44 15.42
C PRO A 346 9.24 -19.31 15.68
N VAL A 347 8.60 -20.41 16.06
CA VAL A 347 7.16 -20.44 16.41
C VAL A 347 6.93 -19.68 17.71
N LYS A 348 6.82 -18.35 17.63
CA LYS A 348 6.54 -17.48 18.78
C LYS A 348 5.03 -17.32 18.95
N LYS A 349 4.49 -17.75 20.09
CA LYS A 349 3.10 -17.45 20.49
C LYS A 349 2.97 -15.96 20.83
N MET A 350 2.69 -15.14 19.82
CA MET A 350 2.45 -13.70 20.01
C MET A 350 1.13 -13.45 20.76
N PRO A 351 1.03 -12.38 21.57
CA PRO A 351 -0.18 -12.06 22.30
C PRO A 351 -1.35 -11.78 21.35
N ARG A 352 -2.44 -12.55 21.51
CA ARG A 352 -3.64 -12.52 20.65
C ARG A 352 -4.74 -11.56 21.13
N ALA A 353 -4.43 -10.73 22.12
CA ALA A 353 -5.30 -9.65 22.59
C ALA A 353 -4.47 -8.56 23.25
N THR A 354 -5.06 -7.36 23.38
CA THR A 354 -4.44 -6.28 24.14
C THR A 354 -4.36 -6.60 25.63
N ALA A 355 -3.49 -5.88 26.33
CA ALA A 355 -3.41 -5.93 27.80
C ALA A 355 -4.79 -5.73 28.45
N TRP A 356 -5.06 -6.50 29.51
CA TRP A 356 -6.34 -6.49 30.25
C TRP A 356 -6.73 -5.10 30.75
N ARG A 357 -5.74 -4.29 31.18
CA ARG A 357 -5.95 -2.89 31.60
C ARG A 357 -6.77 -2.08 30.60
N ASN A 358 -6.64 -2.32 29.29
CA ASN A 358 -7.42 -1.60 28.28
C ASN A 358 -8.92 -1.97 28.32
N TYR A 359 -9.24 -3.24 28.57
CA TYR A 359 -10.62 -3.70 28.76
C TYR A 359 -11.17 -3.21 30.10
N LEU A 360 -10.34 -3.18 31.15
CA LEU A 360 -10.72 -2.62 32.44
C LEU A 360 -11.10 -1.14 32.29
N ILE A 361 -10.27 -0.34 31.61
CA ILE A 361 -10.53 1.08 31.30
C ILE A 361 -11.84 1.25 30.51
N ARG A 362 -12.15 0.33 29.58
CA ARG A 362 -13.40 0.38 28.82
C ARG A 362 -14.63 0.37 29.72
N HIS A 363 -14.62 -0.49 30.74
CA HIS A 363 -15.79 -0.68 31.60
C HIS A 363 -15.75 0.19 32.86
N SER A 364 -14.58 0.54 33.38
CA SER A 364 -14.46 1.33 34.62
C SER A 364 -14.75 2.82 34.44
N ILE A 365 -14.32 3.45 33.34
CA ILE A 365 -14.56 4.90 33.13
C ILE A 365 -16.06 5.22 32.96
N PRO A 366 -16.83 4.52 32.11
CA PRO A 366 -18.27 4.76 32.00
C PRO A 366 -19.01 4.48 33.31
N THR A 367 -18.59 3.43 34.03
CA THR A 367 -19.09 3.10 35.37
C THR A 367 -18.88 4.25 36.36
N LEU A 368 -17.67 4.83 36.42
CA LEU A 368 -17.37 5.96 37.31
C LEU A 368 -18.18 7.20 36.93
N ALA A 369 -18.35 7.49 35.63
CA ALA A 369 -19.18 8.59 35.17
C ALA A 369 -20.66 8.39 35.54
N THR A 370 -21.17 7.16 35.42
CA THR A 370 -22.53 6.79 35.82
C THR A 370 -22.72 6.96 37.32
N ALA A 371 -21.78 6.49 38.13
CA ALA A 371 -21.79 6.63 39.58
C ALA A 371 -21.75 8.11 40.01
N ALA A 372 -20.96 8.94 39.33
CA ALA A 372 -20.91 10.38 39.60
C ALA A 372 -22.24 11.09 39.29
N VAL A 373 -22.88 10.75 38.16
CA VAL A 373 -24.19 11.33 37.79
C VAL A 373 -25.31 10.82 38.70
N ALA A 374 -25.32 9.53 39.04
CA ALA A 374 -26.24 8.98 40.02
C ALA A 374 -26.04 9.64 41.41
N GLY A 375 -24.78 9.84 41.81
CA GLY A 375 -24.40 10.59 43.01
C GLY A 375 -24.94 12.01 43.04
N ALA A 376 -24.86 12.73 41.92
CA ALA A 376 -25.45 14.07 41.78
C ALA A 376 -26.99 14.07 41.81
N LEU A 377 -27.63 12.96 41.45
CA LEU A 377 -29.08 12.78 41.49
C LEU A 377 -29.60 12.24 42.83
N THR A 378 -28.72 11.84 43.75
CA THR A 378 -29.07 11.37 45.10
C THR A 378 -29.99 12.31 45.89
N PRO A 379 -29.79 13.66 45.87
CA PRO A 379 -30.69 14.60 46.56
C PRO A 379 -32.14 14.55 46.06
N PHE A 380 -32.38 13.94 44.89
CA PHE A 380 -33.70 13.77 44.27
C PHE A 380 -34.28 12.35 44.48
N GLY A 381 -33.76 11.58 45.45
CA GLY A 381 -34.35 10.30 45.90
C GLY A 381 -33.77 9.02 45.26
N VAL A 382 -32.59 9.08 44.63
CA VAL A 382 -31.95 7.92 43.98
C VAL A 382 -30.78 7.38 44.83
N PRO A 383 -30.78 6.12 45.31
CA PRO A 383 -29.69 5.60 46.14
C PRO A 383 -28.42 5.33 45.31
N ALA A 384 -27.32 6.05 45.61
CA ALA A 384 -26.08 6.00 44.83
C ALA A 384 -25.08 4.90 45.21
N LEU A 385 -25.09 4.43 46.47
CA LEU A 385 -24.02 3.58 47.03
C LEU A 385 -24.10 2.10 46.63
N SER A 386 -25.29 1.50 46.62
CA SER A 386 -25.49 0.10 46.18
C SER A 386 -25.26 -0.06 44.68
N THR A 387 -25.72 0.93 43.91
CA THR A 387 -25.57 1.02 42.46
C THR A 387 -24.09 1.11 42.06
N ALA A 388 -23.27 1.89 42.77
CA ALA A 388 -21.84 2.00 42.49
C ALA A 388 -21.07 0.67 42.69
N LEU A 389 -21.39 -0.09 43.75
CA LEU A 389 -20.74 -1.37 44.08
C LEU A 389 -21.08 -2.47 43.06
N VAL A 390 -22.35 -2.59 42.67
CA VAL A 390 -22.82 -3.55 41.65
C VAL A 390 -22.26 -3.21 40.26
N ILE A 391 -22.18 -1.91 39.91
CA ILE A 391 -21.62 -1.52 38.60
C ILE A 391 -20.10 -1.81 38.57
N ALA A 392 -19.36 -1.56 39.66
CA ALA A 392 -17.93 -1.83 39.75
C ALA A 392 -17.57 -3.32 39.62
N SER A 393 -18.30 -4.21 40.30
CA SER A 393 -18.11 -5.67 40.17
C SER A 393 -18.52 -6.18 38.78
N SER A 394 -19.61 -5.66 38.19
CA SER A 394 -20.01 -6.01 36.82
C SER A 394 -18.97 -5.56 35.79
N ALA A 395 -18.29 -4.43 36.01
CA ALA A 395 -17.26 -3.92 35.11
C ALA A 395 -16.02 -4.85 35.05
N LEU A 396 -15.61 -5.43 36.19
CA LEU A 396 -14.54 -6.43 36.23
C LEU A 396 -14.92 -7.70 35.45
N ALA A 397 -16.10 -8.27 35.74
CA ALA A 397 -16.60 -9.47 35.07
C ALA A 397 -16.75 -9.25 33.55
N LYS A 398 -17.37 -8.13 33.13
CA LYS A 398 -17.50 -7.73 31.72
C LYS A 398 -16.14 -7.56 31.03
N SER A 399 -15.15 -6.98 31.73
CA SER A 399 -13.81 -6.79 31.16
C SER A 399 -13.07 -8.10 30.89
N LEU A 400 -13.21 -9.09 31.79
CA LEU A 400 -12.60 -10.41 31.63
C LEU A 400 -13.32 -11.23 30.55
N ALA A 401 -14.65 -11.26 30.60
CA ALA A 401 -15.48 -11.94 29.61
C ALA A 401 -15.20 -11.41 28.18
N GLU A 402 -15.19 -10.09 27.99
CA GLU A 402 -14.91 -9.49 26.69
C GLU A 402 -13.51 -9.83 26.19
N ARG A 403 -12.49 -9.81 27.06
CA ARG A 403 -11.11 -10.17 26.69
C ARG A 403 -11.02 -11.64 26.23
N LEU A 404 -11.64 -12.56 26.96
CA LEU A 404 -11.65 -13.99 26.62
C LEU A 404 -12.35 -14.24 25.28
N VAL A 405 -13.52 -13.61 25.11
CA VAL A 405 -14.29 -13.67 23.88
C VAL A 405 -13.46 -13.13 22.70
N ASP A 406 -12.82 -11.97 22.85
CA ASP A 406 -12.00 -11.39 21.78
C ASP A 406 -10.74 -12.21 21.45
N MET A 407 -10.12 -12.84 22.45
CA MET A 407 -9.03 -13.79 22.21
C MET A 407 -9.51 -14.95 21.34
N LYS A 408 -10.64 -15.58 21.68
CA LYS A 408 -11.19 -16.70 20.91
C LYS A 408 -11.65 -16.30 19.52
N LYS A 409 -12.28 -15.13 19.39
CA LYS A 409 -12.64 -14.55 18.08
C LYS A 409 -11.42 -14.34 17.20
N LEU A 410 -10.31 -13.83 17.76
CA LEU A 410 -9.07 -13.66 16.98
C LEU A 410 -8.45 -15.01 16.60
N GLU A 411 -8.40 -15.99 17.51
CA GLU A 411 -7.86 -17.32 17.21
C GLU A 411 -8.60 -18.00 16.05
N PHE A 412 -9.93 -17.95 16.07
CA PHE A 412 -10.75 -18.52 15.01
C PHE A 412 -10.50 -17.81 13.66
N ARG A 413 -10.46 -16.47 13.67
CA ARG A 413 -10.13 -15.66 12.48
C ARG A 413 -8.76 -16.00 11.92
N LEU A 414 -7.72 -16.06 12.75
CA LEU A 414 -6.36 -16.36 12.32
C LEU A 414 -6.29 -17.75 11.67
N ARG A 415 -6.90 -18.77 12.30
CA ARG A 415 -6.94 -20.13 11.71
C ARG A 415 -7.66 -20.17 10.36
N ARG A 416 -8.75 -19.44 10.21
CA ARG A 416 -9.50 -19.41 8.95
C ARG A 416 -8.78 -18.65 7.85
N ILE A 417 -8.19 -17.50 8.18
CA ILE A 417 -7.34 -16.74 7.25
C ILE A 417 -6.15 -17.59 6.82
N ASP A 418 -5.53 -18.30 7.77
CA ASP A 418 -4.41 -19.18 7.51
C ASP A 418 -4.81 -20.35 6.59
N ALA A 419 -5.95 -21.01 6.82
CA ALA A 419 -6.47 -22.04 5.92
C ALA A 419 -6.74 -21.49 4.50
N ALA A 420 -7.47 -20.38 4.38
CA ALA A 420 -7.77 -19.77 3.09
C ALA A 420 -6.51 -19.28 2.34
N GLU A 421 -5.51 -18.74 3.06
CA GLU A 421 -4.24 -18.34 2.45
C GLU A 421 -3.39 -19.55 2.05
N ARG A 422 -3.41 -20.66 2.79
CA ARG A 422 -2.75 -21.90 2.38
C ARG A 422 -3.39 -22.49 1.13
N ASP A 423 -4.71 -22.67 1.12
CA ASP A 423 -5.45 -23.21 -0.03
C ASP A 423 -5.13 -22.41 -1.29
N ARG A 424 -5.16 -21.07 -1.19
CA ARG A 424 -4.80 -20.15 -2.26
C ARG A 424 -3.34 -20.28 -2.69
N LEU A 425 -2.38 -20.26 -1.75
CA LEU A 425 -0.95 -20.34 -2.08
C LEU A 425 -0.58 -21.71 -2.68
N SER A 426 -1.34 -22.75 -2.38
CA SER A 426 -1.22 -24.07 -3.01
C SER A 426 -1.99 -24.22 -4.33
N ASP A 427 -2.76 -23.22 -4.75
CA ASP A 427 -3.57 -23.29 -5.96
C ASP A 427 -2.67 -23.35 -7.21
N PRO A 428 -2.70 -24.42 -8.01
CA PRO A 428 -1.89 -24.52 -9.22
C PRO A 428 -2.30 -23.51 -10.30
N THR A 429 -3.51 -22.96 -10.24
CA THR A 429 -4.03 -21.98 -11.21
C THR A 429 -3.55 -20.56 -10.93
N LEU A 430 -2.92 -20.30 -9.78
CA LEU A 430 -2.36 -19.00 -9.46
C LEU A 430 -1.17 -18.69 -10.40
N TYR A 431 -1.16 -17.53 -11.07
CA TYR A 431 -0.18 -17.19 -12.11
C TYR A 431 1.29 -17.38 -11.69
N VAL A 432 1.66 -17.01 -10.46
CA VAL A 432 3.00 -17.25 -9.89
C VAL A 432 3.33 -18.74 -9.78
N ASN A 433 2.37 -19.60 -9.43
CA ASN A 433 2.59 -21.05 -9.35
C ASN A 433 2.66 -21.69 -10.75
N GLN A 434 1.90 -21.15 -11.71
CA GLN A 434 2.05 -21.51 -13.12
C GLN A 434 3.45 -21.13 -13.65
N LEU A 435 3.96 -19.93 -13.32
CA LEU A 435 5.33 -19.53 -13.65
C LEU A 435 6.37 -20.44 -13.02
N VAL A 436 6.21 -20.82 -11.74
CA VAL A 436 7.13 -21.77 -11.09
C VAL A 436 7.20 -23.08 -11.87
N THR A 437 6.04 -23.61 -12.25
CA THR A 437 5.94 -24.85 -13.05
C THR A 437 6.61 -24.66 -14.42
N GLU A 438 6.36 -23.55 -15.09
CA GLU A 438 6.94 -23.20 -16.39
C GLU A 438 8.47 -23.15 -16.34
N PHE A 439 9.03 -22.48 -15.34
CA PHE A 439 10.49 -22.39 -15.18
C PHE A 439 11.13 -23.77 -14.93
N SER A 440 10.50 -24.60 -14.09
CA SER A 440 10.97 -25.96 -13.84
C SER A 440 10.89 -26.84 -15.09
N GLU A 441 9.84 -26.68 -15.90
CA GLU A 441 9.66 -27.42 -17.15
C GLU A 441 10.71 -27.01 -18.21
N LEU A 442 10.92 -25.70 -18.40
CA LEU A 442 11.96 -25.19 -19.30
C LEU A 442 13.35 -25.65 -18.87
N GLN A 443 13.63 -25.67 -17.57
CA GLN A 443 14.87 -26.21 -17.03
C GLN A 443 15.03 -27.70 -17.35
N ALA A 444 14.00 -28.51 -17.09
CA ALA A 444 14.01 -29.95 -17.37
C ALA A 444 14.15 -30.27 -18.87
N ARG A 445 13.56 -29.44 -19.75
CA ARG A 445 13.75 -29.51 -21.21
C ARG A 445 15.21 -29.30 -21.60
N LEU A 446 15.84 -28.22 -21.10
CA LEU A 446 17.27 -27.98 -21.33
C LEU A 446 18.16 -29.08 -20.73
N ASP A 447 17.82 -29.62 -19.56
CA ASP A 447 18.50 -30.76 -18.93
C ASP A 447 18.48 -32.00 -19.85
N ARG A 448 17.33 -32.31 -20.46
CA ARG A 448 17.20 -33.41 -21.44
C ARG A 448 18.07 -33.19 -22.68
N VAL A 449 18.10 -31.97 -23.20
CA VAL A 449 18.97 -31.61 -24.34
C VAL A 449 20.44 -31.82 -24.00
N VAL A 450 20.88 -31.41 -22.80
CA VAL A 450 22.26 -31.63 -22.31
C VAL A 450 22.55 -33.12 -22.15
N ALA A 451 21.65 -33.88 -21.51
CA ALA A 451 21.83 -35.31 -21.27
C ALA A 451 21.94 -36.11 -22.58
N ARG A 452 21.27 -35.68 -23.65
CA ARG A 452 21.39 -36.32 -24.97
C ARG A 452 22.73 -36.02 -25.66
N GLN A 453 23.36 -34.90 -25.34
CA GLN A 453 24.67 -34.52 -25.88
C GLN A 453 25.85 -35.12 -25.10
N GLY A 454 25.65 -35.52 -23.84
CA GLY A 454 26.68 -36.10 -22.99
C GLY A 454 26.29 -37.48 -22.47
N THR A 455 26.88 -38.55 -23.01
CA THR A 455 26.98 -39.83 -22.29
C THR A 455 27.97 -39.67 -21.13
N GLU A 456 27.52 -39.08 -20.02
CA GLU A 456 27.92 -39.37 -18.64
C GLU A 456 27.12 -38.50 -17.66
N ALA A 457 26.48 -39.16 -16.70
CA ALA A 457 25.53 -38.61 -15.76
C ALA A 457 26.20 -37.71 -14.70
N ALA A 458 25.53 -36.61 -14.35
CA ALA A 458 25.74 -35.91 -13.09
C ALA A 458 24.38 -35.56 -12.47
N ALA A 459 24.23 -35.98 -11.22
CA ALA A 459 23.05 -36.03 -10.36
C ALA A 459 22.06 -34.87 -10.49
N ALA A 460 20.79 -35.24 -10.70
CA ALA A 460 19.64 -34.40 -10.39
C ALA A 460 19.64 -34.10 -8.88
N SER A 461 19.75 -32.81 -8.53
CA SER A 461 19.49 -32.36 -7.17
C SER A 461 17.99 -32.43 -6.92
N ASP A 462 17.61 -33.26 -5.94
CA ASP A 462 16.25 -33.42 -5.44
C ASP A 462 15.58 -32.06 -5.20
N VAL A 463 14.43 -31.85 -5.85
CA VAL A 463 13.49 -30.78 -5.53
C VAL A 463 12.53 -31.33 -4.47
N PRO A 464 12.58 -30.87 -3.21
CA PRO A 464 11.65 -31.32 -2.18
C PRO A 464 10.39 -30.45 -2.21
N GLY A 465 9.21 -31.09 -2.22
CA GLY A 465 7.99 -30.43 -1.72
C GLY A 465 6.72 -30.64 -2.54
N ALA A 466 6.19 -31.85 -2.57
CA ALA A 466 4.75 -32.06 -2.74
C ALA A 466 4.20 -32.65 -1.42
N PRO A 467 3.23 -32.00 -0.74
CA PRO A 467 2.66 -32.56 0.46
C PRO A 467 1.83 -33.82 0.13
N PRO A 468 1.99 -34.94 0.85
CA PRO A 468 1.18 -36.14 0.66
C PRO A 468 -0.29 -35.91 1.04
N TYR A 469 -1.19 -36.42 0.21
CA TYR A 469 -2.66 -36.27 0.26
C TYR A 469 -3.36 -37.01 1.43
N THR A 470 -2.64 -37.54 2.42
CA THR A 470 -3.15 -38.57 3.35
C THR A 470 -3.26 -38.16 4.82
N VAL A 471 -3.28 -36.85 5.13
CA VAL A 471 -3.53 -36.35 6.51
C VAL A 471 -4.82 -35.50 6.61
N SER A 472 -5.63 -35.42 5.55
CA SER A 472 -6.86 -34.62 5.53
C SER A 472 -8.12 -35.35 6.06
N LEU A 473 -8.05 -36.66 6.32
CA LEU A 473 -9.23 -37.48 6.64
C LEU A 473 -9.31 -38.04 8.08
N SER A 474 -8.32 -37.79 8.94
CA SER A 474 -8.36 -38.17 10.37
C SER A 474 -8.49 -36.98 11.34
N ALA A 475 -8.53 -35.75 10.82
CA ALA A 475 -8.74 -34.53 11.62
C ALA A 475 -10.22 -34.10 11.75
N GLN A 476 -11.16 -34.78 11.06
CA GLN A 476 -12.58 -34.42 11.04
C GLN A 476 -13.48 -35.25 11.98
N LEU A 477 -12.96 -36.21 12.74
CA LEU A 477 -13.82 -37.16 13.47
C LEU A 477 -13.49 -37.46 14.94
N ILE A 478 -12.88 -36.53 15.69
CA ILE A 478 -12.96 -36.61 17.16
C ILE A 478 -13.41 -35.28 17.75
N GLU A 479 -14.74 -35.19 17.83
CA GLU A 479 -15.50 -34.57 18.89
C GLU A 479 -14.70 -34.42 20.20
N ASN A 480 -14.51 -33.18 20.66
CA ASN A 480 -14.41 -32.91 22.09
C ASN A 480 -14.95 -31.50 22.38
N VAL A 481 -16.18 -31.28 21.92
CA VAL A 481 -17.02 -30.13 22.31
C VAL A 481 -17.60 -30.32 23.73
N SER A 482 -17.38 -31.46 24.39
CA SER A 482 -17.89 -31.74 25.75
C SER A 482 -16.85 -31.61 26.88
N GLY A 483 -15.55 -31.44 26.59
CA GLY A 483 -14.48 -31.52 27.60
C GLY A 483 -14.12 -30.22 28.34
N ALA A 484 -14.38 -29.05 27.75
CA ALA A 484 -14.05 -27.76 28.36
C ALA A 484 -15.17 -27.23 29.28
N ALA A 485 -16.42 -27.62 29.02
CA ALA A 485 -17.55 -27.32 29.90
C ALA A 485 -17.44 -28.10 31.23
N ARG A 486 -17.00 -29.37 31.22
CA ARG A 486 -16.79 -30.13 32.47
C ARG A 486 -15.59 -29.68 33.31
N ARG A 487 -14.53 -29.13 32.70
CA ARG A 487 -13.35 -28.64 33.44
C ARG A 487 -13.49 -27.22 33.99
N ALA A 488 -14.41 -26.41 33.45
CA ALA A 488 -14.75 -25.12 34.02
C ALA A 488 -15.80 -25.21 35.16
N PHE A 489 -16.67 -26.23 35.13
CA PHE A 489 -17.72 -26.41 36.15
C PHE A 489 -17.33 -27.33 37.33
N VAL A 490 -16.22 -28.11 37.27
CA VAL A 490 -15.81 -29.04 38.34
C VAL A 490 -14.35 -28.85 38.79
N GLY A 491 -13.84 -27.61 38.77
CA GLY A 491 -12.52 -27.26 39.29
C GLY A 491 -12.48 -27.22 40.82
N GLY A 492 -12.59 -28.38 41.46
CA GLY A 492 -12.41 -28.54 42.90
C GLY A 492 -10.94 -28.35 43.30
N ASN A 493 -10.64 -27.26 44.00
CA ASN A 493 -9.44 -27.20 44.83
C ASN A 493 -9.74 -27.87 46.17
N ARG A 494 -9.20 -29.08 46.34
CA ARG A 494 -8.94 -29.68 47.65
C ARG A 494 -7.83 -28.90 48.36
N GLY A 495 -8.06 -28.61 49.64
CA GLY A 495 -7.00 -28.55 50.65
C GLY A 495 -6.40 -27.18 50.94
N GLN A 496 -7.10 -26.38 51.75
CA GLN A 496 -6.51 -25.71 52.92
C GLN A 496 -7.62 -25.05 53.75
N THR A 497 -8.10 -25.81 54.73
CA THR A 497 -8.91 -25.32 55.84
C THR A 497 -7.99 -24.59 56.82
N VAL A 498 -8.10 -23.26 56.88
CA VAL A 498 -7.70 -22.50 58.06
C VAL A 498 -8.98 -22.16 58.80
N ASP A 499 -9.07 -22.70 60.01
CA ASP A 499 -10.22 -22.61 60.91
C ASP A 499 -10.37 -21.16 61.40
N VAL A 500 -11.26 -20.41 60.76
CA VAL A 500 -11.75 -19.12 61.25
C VAL A 500 -13.26 -19.24 61.27
N ASP A 501 -13.82 -19.14 62.47
CA ASP A 501 -15.25 -19.27 62.77
C ASP A 501 -16.11 -18.51 61.73
N PRO A 502 -16.78 -19.23 60.79
CA PRO A 502 -17.39 -18.62 59.61
C PRO A 502 -18.73 -17.97 59.92
N THR A 503 -19.24 -18.10 61.14
CA THR A 503 -20.69 -17.99 61.36
C THR A 503 -21.23 -16.54 61.41
N ALA A 504 -20.38 -15.53 61.60
CA ALA A 504 -20.77 -14.12 61.61
C ALA A 504 -20.35 -13.36 60.33
N LEU A 505 -19.11 -13.59 59.86
CA LEU A 505 -18.63 -13.05 58.58
C LEU A 505 -19.39 -13.70 57.41
N ALA A 506 -19.67 -15.01 57.44
CA ALA A 506 -20.44 -15.65 56.37
C ALA A 506 -21.93 -15.29 56.38
N ARG A 507 -22.52 -14.74 57.45
CA ARG A 507 -23.91 -14.22 57.42
C ARG A 507 -23.99 -12.81 56.84
N HIS A 508 -23.00 -11.95 57.10
CA HIS A 508 -22.91 -10.63 56.45
C HIS A 508 -22.37 -10.72 55.02
N VAL A 509 -21.44 -11.65 54.77
CA VAL A 509 -20.94 -11.98 53.44
C VAL A 509 -21.97 -12.79 52.68
N SER A 510 -22.76 -13.71 53.26
CA SER A 510 -23.81 -14.43 52.50
C SER A 510 -24.92 -13.51 52.04
N ALA A 511 -25.40 -12.57 52.86
CA ALA A 511 -26.41 -11.61 52.42
C ALA A 511 -25.87 -10.65 51.34
N GLN A 512 -24.61 -10.21 51.46
CA GLN A 512 -23.95 -9.40 50.42
C GLN A 512 -23.54 -10.22 49.19
N MET A 513 -23.26 -11.51 49.33
CA MET A 513 -22.87 -12.45 48.26
C MET A 513 -24.10 -12.99 47.55
N GLU A 514 -25.24 -13.20 48.23
CA GLU A 514 -26.57 -13.47 47.66
C GLU A 514 -27.10 -12.23 46.95
N SER A 515 -26.92 -11.03 47.54
CA SER A 515 -27.16 -9.75 46.86
C SER A 515 -26.26 -9.59 45.62
N LEU A 516 -24.97 -9.95 45.71
CA LEU A 516 -24.06 -9.94 44.57
C LEU A 516 -24.40 -11.03 43.55
N MET A 517 -24.82 -12.23 43.96
CA MET A 517 -25.15 -13.33 43.05
C MET A 517 -26.51 -13.14 42.37
N SER A 518 -27.49 -12.56 43.05
CA SER A 518 -28.75 -12.10 42.44
C SER A 518 -28.54 -10.91 41.51
N ALA A 519 -27.58 -10.02 41.80
CA ALA A 519 -27.22 -8.90 40.91
C ALA A 519 -26.30 -9.30 39.73
N VAL A 520 -25.44 -10.31 39.89
CA VAL A 520 -24.43 -10.74 38.90
C VAL A 520 -24.90 -11.93 38.07
N GLY A 521 -25.72 -12.83 38.62
CA GLY A 521 -26.21 -14.04 37.97
C GLY A 521 -26.99 -13.83 36.68
N PRO A 522 -27.92 -12.85 36.56
CA PRO A 522 -28.59 -12.56 35.29
C PRO A 522 -27.61 -11.98 34.27
N GLY A 523 -26.61 -11.22 34.75
CA GLY A 523 -25.52 -10.70 33.93
C GLY A 523 -24.60 -11.80 33.38
N LEU A 524 -24.35 -12.86 34.15
CA LEU A 524 -23.56 -14.02 33.72
C LEU A 524 -24.33 -14.90 32.72
N LEU A 525 -25.60 -15.21 32.96
CA LEU A 525 -26.45 -15.96 32.02
C LEU A 525 -26.68 -15.18 30.72
N GLY A 526 -26.95 -13.87 30.82
CA GLY A 526 -27.01 -12.96 29.67
C GLY A 526 -25.67 -12.86 28.91
N ALA A 527 -24.53 -12.96 29.60
CA ALA A 527 -23.21 -12.99 28.96
C ALA A 527 -22.93 -14.31 28.24
N VAL A 528 -23.35 -15.46 28.80
CA VAL A 528 -23.17 -16.79 28.19
C VAL A 528 -24.06 -16.93 26.95
N THR A 529 -25.36 -16.66 27.08
CA THR A 529 -26.31 -16.69 25.95
C THR A 529 -25.97 -15.62 24.90
N GLY A 530 -25.56 -14.42 25.35
CA GLY A 530 -25.01 -13.38 24.48
C GLY A 530 -23.75 -13.83 23.73
N ALA A 531 -22.88 -14.64 24.34
CA ALA A 531 -21.71 -15.21 23.67
C ALA A 531 -22.11 -16.22 22.58
N MET A 532 -23.18 -17.00 22.78
CA MET A 532 -23.73 -17.89 21.74
C MET A 532 -24.34 -17.10 20.58
N GLY A 533 -25.11 -16.03 20.88
CA GLY A 533 -25.62 -15.10 19.86
C GLY A 533 -24.51 -14.39 19.10
N ASP A 534 -23.43 -14.01 19.78
CA ASP A 534 -22.21 -13.46 19.18
C ASP A 534 -21.53 -14.46 18.25
N GLN A 535 -21.42 -15.72 18.64
CA GLN A 535 -20.83 -16.77 17.81
C GLN A 535 -21.65 -16.98 16.53
N TYR A 536 -22.98 -17.04 16.64
CA TYR A 536 -23.87 -17.13 15.47
C TYR A 536 -23.71 -15.92 14.54
N PHE A 537 -23.74 -14.72 15.11
CA PHE A 537 -23.55 -13.48 14.35
C PHE A 537 -22.21 -13.47 13.62
N LEU A 538 -21.12 -13.83 14.31
CA LEU A 538 -19.80 -13.85 13.72
C LEU A 538 -19.66 -14.83 12.58
N ASN A 539 -20.21 -16.04 12.71
CA ASN A 539 -20.15 -17.03 11.63
C ASN A 539 -20.80 -16.48 10.35
N ARG A 540 -21.88 -15.69 10.46
CA ARG A 540 -22.57 -15.09 9.31
C ARG A 540 -21.90 -13.80 8.80
N ASP A 541 -21.53 -12.89 9.69
CA ASP A 541 -20.89 -11.62 9.32
C ASP A 541 -19.49 -11.84 8.75
N GLU A 542 -18.74 -12.78 9.31
CA GLU A 542 -17.39 -13.07 8.83
C GLU A 542 -17.38 -13.83 7.50
N ALA A 543 -18.33 -14.73 7.25
CA ALA A 543 -18.45 -15.39 5.95
C ALA A 543 -18.66 -14.36 4.82
N GLY A 544 -19.55 -13.37 5.02
CA GLY A 544 -19.76 -12.29 4.06
C GLY A 544 -18.54 -11.38 3.90
N ARG A 545 -17.86 -11.02 5.00
CA ARG A 545 -16.60 -10.25 4.94
C ARG A 545 -15.52 -10.99 4.18
N ASP A 546 -15.39 -12.29 4.39
CA ASP A 546 -14.34 -13.09 3.77
C ASP A 546 -14.57 -13.24 2.28
N ALA A 547 -15.80 -13.53 1.84
CA ALA A 547 -16.17 -13.52 0.43
C ALA A 547 -15.84 -12.17 -0.23
N SER A 548 -16.16 -11.07 0.46
CA SER A 548 -15.82 -9.74 -0.02
C SER A 548 -14.31 -9.46 -0.06
N LYS A 549 -13.53 -9.97 0.90
CA LYS A 549 -12.07 -9.79 0.92
C LYS A 549 -11.39 -10.64 -0.13
N LEU A 550 -11.84 -11.88 -0.33
CA LEU A 550 -11.39 -12.76 -1.40
C LEU A 550 -11.68 -12.14 -2.75
N TRP A 551 -12.86 -11.52 -2.93
CA TRP A 551 -13.18 -10.77 -4.16
C TRP A 551 -12.22 -9.58 -4.39
N SER A 552 -11.93 -8.76 -3.37
CA SER A 552 -10.97 -7.65 -3.50
C SER A 552 -9.54 -8.14 -3.74
N ARG A 553 -9.13 -9.26 -3.12
CA ARG A 553 -7.83 -9.89 -3.34
C ARG A 553 -7.72 -10.49 -4.74
N GLY A 554 -8.75 -11.16 -5.25
CA GLY A 554 -8.75 -11.69 -6.61
C GLY A 554 -8.57 -10.60 -7.67
N HIS A 555 -9.13 -9.40 -7.46
CA HIS A 555 -8.83 -8.24 -8.30
C HIS A 555 -7.38 -7.77 -8.20
N GLN A 556 -6.83 -7.73 -6.99
CA GLN A 556 -5.44 -7.37 -6.76
C GLN A 556 -4.49 -8.37 -7.44
N GLU A 557 -4.80 -9.66 -7.32
CA GLU A 557 -4.04 -10.76 -7.92
C GLU A 557 -4.12 -10.74 -9.45
N ALA A 558 -5.29 -10.47 -10.03
CA ALA A 558 -5.46 -10.30 -11.46
C ALA A 558 -4.62 -9.12 -11.98
N ALA A 559 -4.70 -7.95 -11.32
CA ALA A 559 -3.90 -6.78 -11.69
C ALA A 559 -2.38 -7.05 -11.54
N GLN A 560 -1.98 -7.79 -10.50
CA GLN A 560 -0.59 -8.20 -10.29
C GLN A 560 -0.12 -9.18 -11.37
N ALA A 561 -0.96 -10.16 -11.74
CA ALA A 561 -0.68 -11.13 -12.78
C ALA A 561 -0.57 -10.46 -14.15
N GLU A 562 -1.49 -9.56 -14.49
CA GLU A 562 -1.46 -8.76 -15.73
C GLU A 562 -0.19 -7.91 -15.83
N ALA A 563 0.16 -7.19 -14.76
CA ALA A 563 1.38 -6.38 -14.73
C ALA A 563 2.65 -7.23 -14.87
N LEU A 564 2.67 -8.42 -14.27
CA LEU A 564 3.80 -9.35 -14.38
C LEU A 564 3.86 -10.00 -15.78
N ALA A 565 2.71 -10.37 -16.35
CA ALA A 565 2.57 -10.96 -17.67
C ALA A 565 3.03 -10.01 -18.78
N GLY A 566 2.61 -8.74 -18.72
CA GLY A 566 3.05 -7.72 -19.69
C GLY A 566 4.57 -7.54 -19.77
N ILE A 567 5.29 -7.86 -18.69
CA ILE A 567 6.76 -7.80 -18.64
C ILE A 567 7.41 -9.11 -19.12
N LEU A 568 6.79 -10.26 -18.82
CA LEU A 568 7.41 -11.58 -18.97
C LEU A 568 7.03 -12.33 -20.23
N GLU A 569 5.77 -12.26 -20.66
CA GLU A 569 5.25 -13.10 -21.75
C GLU A 569 6.08 -13.00 -23.04
N PRO A 570 6.51 -11.81 -23.52
CA PRO A 570 7.32 -11.74 -24.73
C PRO A 570 8.66 -12.48 -24.59
N ARG A 571 9.26 -12.44 -23.40
CA ARG A 571 10.53 -13.10 -23.11
C ARG A 571 10.36 -14.60 -22.94
N LEU A 572 9.31 -15.03 -22.25
CA LEU A 572 8.97 -16.46 -22.09
C LEU A 572 8.67 -17.09 -23.45
N ARG A 573 7.90 -16.42 -24.31
CA ARG A 573 7.61 -16.88 -25.68
C ARG A 573 8.89 -17.05 -26.49
N ALA A 574 9.73 -16.01 -26.56
CA ALA A 574 11.01 -16.07 -27.27
C ALA A 574 11.93 -17.18 -26.72
N PHE A 575 11.85 -17.45 -25.42
CA PHE A 575 12.65 -18.51 -24.80
C PHE A 575 12.14 -19.91 -25.09
N ARG A 576 10.81 -20.12 -25.10
CA ARG A 576 10.20 -21.37 -25.56
C ARG A 576 10.60 -21.70 -26.99
N GLU A 577 10.48 -20.73 -27.89
CA GLU A 577 10.91 -20.88 -29.30
C GLU A 577 12.39 -21.26 -29.40
N LEU A 578 13.25 -20.69 -28.54
CA LEU A 578 14.67 -21.04 -28.50
C LEU A 578 14.89 -22.48 -28.02
N THR A 579 14.20 -22.90 -26.95
CA THR A 579 14.30 -24.28 -26.43
C THR A 579 13.77 -25.29 -27.45
N GLU A 580 12.67 -25.00 -28.12
CA GLU A 580 12.13 -25.83 -29.22
C GLU A 580 13.15 -26.00 -30.35
N ARG A 581 13.77 -24.90 -30.80
CA ARG A 581 14.86 -24.96 -31.80
C ARG A 581 16.04 -25.81 -31.32
N LEU A 582 16.41 -25.74 -30.04
CA LEU A 582 17.49 -26.57 -29.49
C LEU A 582 17.12 -28.06 -29.44
N GLU A 583 15.88 -28.39 -29.11
CA GLU A 583 15.37 -29.76 -29.12
C GLU A 583 15.34 -30.32 -30.55
N GLU A 584 14.85 -29.56 -31.52
CA GLU A 584 14.88 -29.90 -32.94
C GLU A 584 16.31 -30.17 -33.43
N LEU A 585 17.24 -29.26 -33.14
CA LEU A 585 18.66 -29.39 -33.53
C LEU A 585 19.35 -30.62 -32.94
N THR A 586 18.87 -31.10 -31.78
CA THR A 586 19.50 -32.21 -31.04
C THR A 586 18.71 -33.52 -31.18
N GLY A 587 17.60 -33.49 -31.93
CA GLY A 587 16.73 -34.63 -32.18
C GLY A 587 16.00 -35.14 -30.93
N VAL A 588 15.90 -34.33 -29.86
CA VAL A 588 15.04 -34.63 -28.71
C VAL A 588 13.60 -34.57 -29.22
N PRO A 589 12.79 -35.65 -29.06
CA PRO A 589 11.40 -35.60 -29.50
C PRO A 589 10.67 -34.48 -28.76
N PRO A 590 9.84 -33.67 -29.46
CA PRO A 590 9.12 -32.58 -28.84
C PRO A 590 8.23 -33.15 -27.73
N ASP A 591 8.27 -32.52 -26.56
CA ASP A 591 7.38 -32.89 -25.48
C ASP A 591 5.95 -32.47 -25.86
N LEU A 592 5.08 -33.44 -26.14
CA LEU A 592 3.70 -33.21 -26.59
C LEU A 592 2.77 -32.79 -25.43
N SER A 593 3.29 -32.57 -24.22
CA SER A 593 2.58 -31.87 -23.15
C SER A 593 2.49 -30.38 -23.46
N ASP A 594 1.83 -30.04 -24.56
CA ASP A 594 1.75 -28.69 -25.10
C ASP A 594 0.87 -27.81 -24.20
N ARG A 595 1.45 -27.32 -23.11
CA ARG A 595 0.84 -26.34 -22.23
C ARG A 595 1.13 -24.97 -22.85
N GLY A 596 0.07 -24.22 -23.15
CA GLY A 596 0.19 -22.82 -23.55
C GLY A 596 0.98 -21.98 -22.53
N LEU A 597 1.22 -20.70 -22.85
CA LEU A 597 1.82 -19.78 -21.89
C LEU A 597 0.97 -19.74 -20.60
N PRO A 598 1.58 -19.46 -19.44
CA PRO A 598 0.84 -19.26 -18.19
C PRO A 598 -0.35 -18.32 -18.41
N VAL A 599 -1.54 -18.77 -18.00
CA VAL A 599 -2.80 -18.04 -18.18
C VAL A 599 -2.91 -16.97 -17.11
N VAL A 600 -3.04 -15.71 -17.56
CA VAL A 600 -3.24 -14.56 -16.67
C VAL A 600 -4.51 -14.76 -15.86
N THR A 601 -4.42 -14.60 -14.54
CA THR A 601 -5.57 -14.71 -13.64
C THR A 601 -6.57 -13.61 -13.94
N GLU A 602 -7.79 -13.97 -14.33
CA GLU A 602 -8.86 -13.01 -14.60
C GLU A 602 -9.45 -12.44 -13.30
N PRO A 603 -9.90 -11.17 -13.29
CA PRO A 603 -10.60 -10.61 -12.14
C PRO A 603 -11.94 -11.34 -11.90
N PRO A 604 -12.35 -11.55 -10.64
CA PRO A 604 -13.57 -12.28 -10.35
C PRO A 604 -14.80 -11.55 -10.90
N ALA A 605 -15.64 -12.28 -11.65
CA ALA A 605 -16.82 -11.74 -12.30
C ALA A 605 -17.90 -11.26 -11.32
N GLY A 606 -18.67 -10.26 -11.75
CA GLY A 606 -19.85 -9.76 -11.04
C GLY A 606 -19.58 -8.76 -9.91
N PRO A 607 -20.65 -8.20 -9.32
CA PRO A 607 -20.52 -7.20 -8.27
C PRO A 607 -19.92 -7.78 -7.00
N ARG A 608 -19.22 -6.94 -6.23
CA ARG A 608 -18.65 -7.30 -4.92
C ARG A 608 -19.72 -7.94 -4.01
N PRO A 609 -19.45 -9.12 -3.42
CA PRO A 609 -20.34 -9.75 -2.45
C PRO A 609 -20.60 -8.85 -1.24
N SER A 610 -21.83 -8.88 -0.71
CA SER A 610 -22.17 -8.07 0.46
C SER A 610 -21.37 -8.51 1.69
N ALA A 611 -20.53 -7.63 2.22
CA ALA A 611 -19.77 -7.86 3.45
C ALA A 611 -20.60 -7.75 4.75
N ARG A 612 -21.93 -7.71 4.63
CA ARG A 612 -22.89 -7.48 5.71
C ARG A 612 -23.67 -8.75 6.00
N ALA A 613 -23.81 -9.10 7.28
CA ALA A 613 -24.70 -10.17 7.70
C ALA A 613 -26.17 -9.84 7.37
N PRO A 614 -27.04 -10.86 7.16
CA PRO A 614 -28.47 -10.64 7.06
C PRO A 614 -29.00 -9.99 8.35
N TRP A 615 -30.07 -9.19 8.22
CA TRP A 615 -30.68 -8.50 9.36
C TRP A 615 -31.03 -9.44 10.53
N SER A 616 -31.48 -10.66 10.22
CA SER A 616 -31.79 -11.70 11.19
C SER A 616 -30.63 -12.04 12.12
N ALA A 617 -29.37 -11.94 11.65
CA ALA A 617 -28.20 -12.19 12.49
C ALA A 617 -28.06 -11.14 13.61
N TYR A 618 -28.38 -9.88 13.33
CA TYR A 618 -28.38 -8.82 14.36
C TYR A 618 -29.52 -9.01 15.35
N ALA A 619 -30.70 -9.42 14.86
CA ALA A 619 -31.84 -9.73 15.72
C ALA A 619 -31.54 -10.90 16.67
N VAL A 620 -31.00 -12.01 16.16
CA VAL A 620 -30.62 -13.20 16.97
C VAL A 620 -29.54 -12.85 18.00
N GLN A 621 -28.53 -12.07 17.60
CA GLN A 621 -27.46 -11.64 18.52
C GLN A 621 -28.01 -10.89 19.73
N VAL A 622 -28.96 -9.98 19.51
CA VAL A 622 -29.58 -9.18 20.57
C VAL A 622 -30.59 -10.01 21.36
N ALA A 623 -31.43 -10.80 20.67
CA ALA A 623 -32.42 -11.66 21.30
C ALA A 623 -31.79 -12.67 22.27
N ALA A 624 -30.65 -13.28 21.92
CA ALA A 624 -29.98 -14.24 22.79
C ALA A 624 -29.59 -13.64 24.15
N GLY A 625 -28.97 -12.44 24.15
CA GLY A 625 -28.58 -11.76 25.39
C GLY A 625 -29.78 -11.22 26.18
N SER A 626 -30.78 -10.68 25.48
CA SER A 626 -32.03 -10.17 26.08
C SER A 626 -32.84 -11.30 26.74
N LEU A 627 -33.03 -12.43 26.05
CA LEU A 627 -33.74 -13.60 26.57
C LEU A 627 -32.97 -14.26 27.73
N GLY A 628 -31.64 -14.36 27.63
CA GLY A 628 -30.83 -14.91 28.72
C GLY A 628 -30.81 -14.02 29.96
N GLY A 629 -30.88 -12.70 29.80
CA GLY A 629 -31.03 -11.77 30.91
C GLY A 629 -32.39 -11.90 31.62
N VAL A 630 -33.49 -11.97 30.86
CA VAL A 630 -34.84 -12.18 31.40
C VAL A 630 -34.95 -13.56 32.07
N ALA A 631 -34.52 -14.63 31.40
CA ALA A 631 -34.52 -15.98 31.97
C ALA A 631 -33.64 -16.08 33.23
N GLY A 632 -32.51 -15.37 33.26
CA GLY A 632 -31.63 -15.31 34.43
C GLY A 632 -32.26 -14.60 35.62
N VAL A 633 -32.96 -13.47 35.40
CA VAL A 633 -33.67 -12.77 36.48
C VAL A 633 -34.85 -13.60 36.97
N VAL A 634 -35.66 -14.17 36.09
CA VAL A 634 -36.80 -15.03 36.47
C VAL A 634 -36.34 -16.29 37.21
N GLY A 635 -35.24 -16.92 36.79
CA GLY A 635 -34.68 -18.08 37.48
C GLY A 635 -34.09 -17.74 38.85
N LEU A 636 -33.52 -16.55 39.01
CA LEU A 636 -33.04 -16.07 40.32
C LEU A 636 -34.18 -15.64 41.23
N ASP A 637 -35.24 -15.07 40.67
CA ASP A 637 -36.45 -14.74 41.40
C ASP A 637 -37.07 -15.98 42.06
N GLN A 638 -37.16 -17.09 41.31
CA GLN A 638 -37.63 -18.38 41.83
C GLN A 638 -36.75 -19.00 42.94
N LEU A 639 -35.49 -18.58 43.05
CA LEU A 639 -34.52 -19.13 44.01
C LEU A 639 -34.24 -18.21 45.20
N PHE A 640 -34.35 -16.89 45.00
CA PHE A 640 -33.84 -15.86 45.93
C PHE A 640 -34.82 -14.69 46.15
N ASP A 641 -36.04 -14.74 45.63
CA ASP A 641 -37.10 -13.73 45.82
C ASP A 641 -36.61 -12.32 45.42
N VAL A 642 -36.42 -12.12 44.12
CA VAL A 642 -35.81 -10.89 43.57
C VAL A 642 -36.90 -9.82 43.48
N PRO A 643 -36.65 -8.54 43.85
CA PRO A 643 -37.70 -7.52 43.83
C PRO A 643 -38.39 -7.38 42.46
N ASP A 644 -39.72 -7.35 42.42
CA ASP A 644 -40.55 -7.23 41.20
C ASP A 644 -40.10 -6.09 40.27
N LEU A 645 -39.68 -4.95 40.85
CA LEU A 645 -39.15 -3.82 40.10
C LEU A 645 -37.92 -4.22 39.27
N ALA A 646 -37.04 -5.09 39.77
CA ALA A 646 -35.87 -5.56 39.04
C ALA A 646 -36.25 -6.48 37.86
N VAL A 647 -37.28 -7.32 38.04
CA VAL A 647 -37.85 -8.16 36.96
C VAL A 647 -38.46 -7.28 35.87
N VAL A 648 -39.29 -6.30 36.24
CA VAL A 648 -39.94 -5.35 35.32
C VAL A 648 -38.92 -4.49 34.57
N LEU A 649 -37.92 -3.94 35.26
CA LEU A 649 -36.87 -3.12 34.61
C LEU A 649 -36.00 -3.96 33.68
N THR A 650 -35.74 -5.23 34.01
CA THR A 650 -34.97 -6.13 33.14
C THR A 650 -35.77 -6.50 31.89
N ALA A 651 -37.06 -6.82 32.03
CA ALA A 651 -37.95 -7.09 30.89
C ALA A 651 -38.13 -5.85 29.99
N ALA A 652 -38.29 -4.67 30.59
CA ALA A 652 -38.36 -3.39 29.89
C ALA A 652 -37.05 -3.09 29.13
N GLY A 653 -35.90 -3.28 29.80
CA GLY A 653 -34.58 -3.13 29.18
C GLY A 653 -34.32 -4.14 28.06
N ALA A 654 -34.78 -5.38 28.20
CA ALA A 654 -34.71 -6.40 27.17
C ALA A 654 -35.56 -6.02 25.95
N THR A 655 -36.79 -5.58 26.17
CA THR A 655 -37.72 -5.14 25.10
C THR A 655 -37.18 -3.93 24.35
N GLY A 656 -36.74 -2.90 25.07
CA GLY A 656 -36.12 -1.71 24.48
C GLY A 656 -34.85 -2.05 23.70
N SER A 657 -34.04 -2.99 24.21
CA SER A 657 -32.84 -3.47 23.51
C SER A 657 -33.19 -4.22 22.22
N MET A 658 -34.18 -5.11 22.23
CA MET A 658 -34.62 -5.87 21.05
C MET A 658 -35.20 -4.97 19.95
N ALA A 659 -35.88 -3.88 20.32
CA ALA A 659 -36.43 -2.94 19.35
C ALA A 659 -35.35 -2.10 18.64
N ALA A 660 -34.38 -1.56 19.39
CA ALA A 660 -33.47 -0.54 18.85
C ALA A 660 -32.03 -1.02 18.58
N THR A 661 -31.52 -1.97 19.36
CA THR A 661 -30.11 -2.41 19.27
C THR A 661 -29.77 -3.06 17.93
N PRO A 662 -30.61 -3.92 17.33
CA PRO A 662 -30.34 -4.45 16.00
C PRO A 662 -30.19 -3.34 14.96
N VAL A 663 -31.05 -2.31 15.03
CA VAL A 663 -31.08 -1.20 14.04
C VAL A 663 -29.79 -0.41 14.15
N ALA A 664 -29.47 0.03 15.36
CA ALA A 664 -28.27 0.80 15.66
C ALA A 664 -26.99 0.04 15.27
N ARG A 665 -26.89 -1.25 15.60
CA ARG A 665 -25.74 -2.09 15.21
C ARG A 665 -25.63 -2.26 13.70
N SER A 666 -26.75 -2.43 13.01
CA SER A 666 -26.74 -2.63 11.57
C SER A 666 -26.38 -1.35 10.79
N LEU A 667 -26.85 -0.18 11.25
CA LEU A 667 -26.49 1.12 10.68
C LEU A 667 -25.02 1.46 10.97
N PHE A 668 -24.55 1.16 12.18
CA PHE A 668 -23.15 1.30 12.53
C PHE A 668 -22.26 0.38 11.68
N ARG A 669 -22.66 -0.88 11.49
CA ARG A 669 -21.97 -1.82 10.59
C ARG A 669 -21.95 -1.31 9.15
N ARG A 670 -23.06 -0.76 8.64
CA ARG A 670 -23.12 -0.15 7.32
C ARG A 670 -22.10 0.99 7.20
N ARG A 671 -22.00 1.84 8.23
CA ARG A 671 -21.01 2.92 8.28
C ARG A 671 -19.58 2.40 8.36
N GLU A 672 -19.31 1.35 9.14
CA GLU A 672 -18.01 0.66 9.15
C GLU A 672 -17.64 0.17 7.75
N LEU A 673 -18.56 -0.50 7.07
CA LEU A 673 -18.34 -1.03 5.72
C LEU A 673 -18.05 0.08 4.71
N LEU A 674 -18.80 1.19 4.74
CA LEU A 674 -18.53 2.37 3.89
C LEU A 674 -17.14 2.97 4.17
N VAL A 675 -16.71 3.00 5.43
CA VAL A 675 -15.35 3.45 5.79
C VAL A 675 -14.32 2.46 5.26
N HIS A 676 -14.52 1.16 5.41
CA HIS A 676 -13.61 0.14 4.87
C HIS A 676 -13.51 0.22 3.34
N GLU A 677 -14.63 0.35 2.64
CA GLU A 677 -14.68 0.50 1.18
C GLU A 677 -13.97 1.78 0.71
N GLY A 678 -14.22 2.90 1.41
CA GLY A 678 -13.50 4.15 1.16
C GLY A 678 -12.00 4.00 1.39
N LEU A 679 -11.58 3.23 2.41
CA LEU A 679 -10.17 2.98 2.68
C LEU A 679 -9.52 2.02 1.69
N GLU A 680 -10.25 1.01 1.21
CA GLU A 680 -9.74 0.14 0.15
C GLU A 680 -9.47 0.94 -1.12
N THR A 681 -10.39 1.85 -1.47
CA THR A 681 -10.23 2.77 -2.60
C THR A 681 -9.07 3.75 -2.36
N ASN A 682 -9.06 4.42 -1.20
CA ASN A 682 -8.05 5.42 -0.86
C ASN A 682 -6.66 4.82 -0.62
N LYS A 683 -6.53 3.54 -0.26
CA LYS A 683 -5.22 2.88 -0.14
C LYS A 683 -4.84 2.11 -1.40
N ALA A 684 -5.68 2.18 -2.43
CA ALA A 684 -5.56 1.39 -3.65
C ALA A 684 -5.29 -0.09 -3.34
N VAL A 685 -6.05 -0.69 -2.43
CA VAL A 685 -5.87 -2.09 -2.00
C VAL A 685 -5.96 -3.07 -3.17
N ARG A 686 -6.70 -2.69 -4.22
CA ARG A 686 -6.85 -3.49 -5.46
C ARG A 686 -5.81 -3.16 -6.53
N SER A 687 -4.95 -2.17 -6.30
CA SER A 687 -3.85 -1.88 -7.22
C SER A 687 -2.69 -2.84 -7.00
N VAL A 688 -1.80 -2.87 -8.00
CA VAL A 688 -0.57 -3.65 -7.99
C VAL A 688 0.26 -3.35 -6.73
N ASN A 689 0.67 -4.41 -6.04
CA ASN A 689 1.59 -4.27 -4.91
C ASN A 689 3.01 -4.08 -5.44
N GLN A 690 3.44 -2.83 -5.57
CA GLN A 690 4.70 -2.48 -6.25
C GLN A 690 5.94 -3.13 -5.66
N SER A 691 6.00 -3.37 -4.34
CA SER A 691 7.14 -4.07 -3.74
C SER A 691 7.19 -5.55 -4.10
N GLU A 692 6.02 -6.20 -4.15
CA GLU A 692 5.90 -7.61 -4.52
C GLU A 692 6.12 -7.81 -6.02
N LEU A 693 5.64 -6.87 -6.85
CA LEU A 693 5.92 -6.87 -8.29
C LEU A 693 7.42 -6.73 -8.55
N LEU A 694 8.09 -5.83 -7.84
CA LEU A 694 9.53 -5.61 -7.97
C LEU A 694 10.32 -6.87 -7.61
N GLU A 695 9.94 -7.54 -6.51
CA GLU A 695 10.53 -8.81 -6.10
C GLU A 695 10.32 -9.92 -7.15
N GLN A 696 9.09 -10.13 -7.59
CA GLN A 696 8.75 -11.12 -8.61
C GLN A 696 9.50 -10.85 -9.92
N ARG A 697 9.57 -9.58 -10.35
CA ARG A 697 10.32 -9.16 -11.55
C ARG A 697 11.83 -9.43 -11.40
N ALA A 698 12.42 -9.11 -10.25
CA ALA A 698 13.84 -9.34 -9.98
C ALA A 698 14.20 -10.83 -10.05
N ILE A 699 13.42 -11.67 -9.37
CA ILE A 699 13.60 -13.13 -9.36
C ILE A 699 13.43 -13.69 -10.76
N THR A 700 12.38 -13.27 -11.46
CA THR A 700 12.10 -13.81 -12.80
C THR A 700 13.18 -13.42 -13.80
N ARG A 701 13.70 -12.18 -13.74
CA ARG A 701 14.83 -11.73 -14.57
C ARG A 701 16.07 -12.60 -14.32
N TYR A 702 16.34 -12.94 -13.07
CA TYR A 702 17.43 -13.84 -12.71
C TYR A 702 17.25 -15.25 -13.30
N LEU A 703 16.08 -15.87 -13.09
CA LEU A 703 15.78 -17.21 -13.60
C LEU A 703 15.84 -17.27 -15.13
N MET A 704 15.29 -16.27 -15.83
CA MET A 704 15.40 -16.16 -17.29
C MET A 704 16.86 -16.01 -17.74
N THR A 705 17.69 -15.26 -17.00
CA THR A 705 19.12 -15.12 -17.30
C THR A 705 19.87 -16.43 -17.09
N GLN A 706 19.52 -17.19 -16.05
CA GLN A 706 20.07 -18.51 -15.79
C GLN A 706 19.75 -19.48 -16.93
N LEU A 707 18.48 -19.52 -17.35
CA LEU A 707 18.05 -20.36 -18.46
C LEU A 707 18.69 -19.93 -19.79
N SER A 708 18.80 -18.62 -20.07
CA SER A 708 19.43 -18.12 -21.31
C SER A 708 20.92 -18.43 -21.38
N MET A 709 21.67 -18.22 -20.30
CA MET A 709 23.09 -18.57 -20.25
C MET A 709 23.31 -20.08 -20.44
N ARG A 710 22.40 -20.90 -19.90
CA ARG A 710 22.44 -22.35 -20.10
C ARG A 710 22.16 -22.74 -21.55
N ALA A 711 21.13 -22.16 -22.15
CA ALA A 711 20.77 -22.41 -23.54
C ALA A 711 21.89 -21.95 -24.51
N GLU A 712 22.51 -20.79 -24.25
CA GLU A 712 23.69 -20.32 -24.99
C GLU A 712 24.87 -21.29 -24.90
N ALA A 713 25.13 -21.86 -23.72
CA ALA A 713 26.21 -22.84 -23.55
C ALA A 713 25.95 -24.13 -24.36
N ILE A 714 24.69 -24.58 -24.43
CA ILE A 714 24.27 -25.72 -25.25
C ILE A 714 24.42 -25.39 -26.74
N ALA A 715 23.96 -24.21 -27.17
CA ALA A 715 24.07 -23.75 -28.55
C ALA A 715 25.53 -23.68 -29.02
N ARG A 716 26.45 -23.21 -28.16
CA ARG A 716 27.89 -23.18 -28.46
C ARG A 716 28.52 -24.56 -28.59
N ARG A 717 28.07 -25.55 -27.80
CA ARG A 717 28.56 -26.93 -27.89
C ARG A 717 28.05 -27.67 -29.13
N THR A 718 26.86 -27.31 -29.61
CA THR A 718 26.21 -27.92 -30.78
C THR A 718 26.61 -27.29 -32.10
N ALA A 719 26.97 -26.01 -32.10
CA ALA A 719 27.49 -25.35 -33.28
C ALA A 719 28.82 -25.98 -33.71
N SER A 720 28.93 -26.41 -34.98
CA SER A 720 30.22 -26.84 -35.54
C SER A 720 31.25 -25.71 -35.39
N PRO A 721 32.50 -26.00 -35.01
CA PRO A 721 33.52 -24.98 -34.83
C PRO A 721 33.77 -24.28 -36.17
N ARG A 722 33.12 -23.12 -36.36
CA ARG A 722 33.51 -22.19 -37.41
C ARG A 722 34.81 -21.55 -36.93
N VAL A 723 35.88 -21.76 -37.69
CA VAL A 723 37.13 -21.03 -37.51
C VAL A 723 36.85 -19.58 -37.86
N THR A 724 36.44 -18.80 -36.87
CA THR A 724 36.28 -17.36 -37.00
C THR A 724 37.68 -16.76 -36.85
N LEU A 725 38.15 -15.98 -37.82
CA LEU A 725 39.41 -15.26 -37.68
C LEU A 725 39.26 -14.22 -36.56
N ALA A 726 40.30 -14.05 -35.74
CA ALA A 726 40.32 -13.01 -34.72
C ALA A 726 40.13 -11.63 -35.38
N PRO A 727 39.31 -10.73 -34.79
CA PRO A 727 39.11 -9.39 -35.34
C PRO A 727 40.44 -8.63 -35.35
N LEU A 728 40.78 -8.03 -36.49
CA LEU A 728 41.92 -7.13 -36.61
C LEU A 728 41.65 -5.83 -35.84
N GLU A 729 42.69 -5.16 -35.32
CA GLU A 729 42.56 -3.88 -34.61
C GLU A 729 41.94 -2.76 -35.46
N ALA A 730 42.08 -2.87 -36.79
CA ALA A 730 41.44 -1.95 -37.74
C ALA A 730 39.97 -2.29 -38.05
N SER A 731 39.42 -3.36 -37.46
CA SER A 731 38.03 -3.76 -37.64
C SER A 731 37.11 -2.81 -36.85
N PRO A 732 36.00 -2.35 -37.45
CA PRO A 732 35.03 -1.48 -36.76
C PRO A 732 34.31 -2.16 -35.58
N TYR A 733 34.54 -3.46 -35.37
CA TYR A 733 33.96 -4.24 -34.27
C TYR A 733 35.03 -4.73 -33.27
N TYR A 734 36.29 -4.31 -33.41
CA TYR A 734 37.38 -4.78 -32.56
C TYR A 734 37.07 -4.51 -31.07
N THR A 735 36.68 -3.30 -30.73
CA THR A 735 36.35 -2.89 -29.35
C THR A 735 35.13 -3.65 -28.80
N ASP A 736 34.11 -3.92 -29.61
CA ASP A 736 32.98 -4.76 -29.22
C ASP A 736 33.41 -6.20 -28.88
N HIS A 737 34.34 -6.78 -29.63
CA HIS A 737 34.92 -8.09 -29.29
C HIS A 737 35.76 -8.03 -28.01
N VAL A 738 36.57 -6.99 -27.81
CA VAL A 738 37.34 -6.77 -26.58
C VAL A 738 36.41 -6.69 -25.37
N ARG A 739 35.32 -5.92 -25.45
CA ARG A 739 34.32 -5.82 -24.36
C ARG A 739 33.58 -7.13 -24.13
N ALA A 740 33.29 -7.89 -25.18
CA ALA A 740 32.69 -9.21 -25.04
C ALA A 740 33.65 -10.16 -24.29
N ALA A 741 34.95 -10.08 -24.58
CA ALA A 741 35.98 -10.82 -23.86
C ALA A 741 36.16 -10.34 -22.41
N VAL A 742 36.09 -9.04 -22.15
CA VAL A 742 36.05 -8.50 -20.77
C VAL A 742 34.88 -9.11 -20.00
N ARG A 743 33.64 -9.02 -20.53
CA ARG A 743 32.45 -9.57 -19.88
C ARG A 743 32.54 -11.08 -19.65
N ARG A 744 33.18 -11.81 -20.58
CA ARG A 744 33.45 -13.25 -20.39
C ARG A 744 34.47 -13.48 -19.26
N ALA A 745 35.57 -12.74 -19.25
CA ALA A 745 36.61 -12.84 -18.24
C ALA A 745 36.07 -12.51 -16.84
N GLU A 746 35.13 -11.57 -16.73
CA GLU A 746 34.44 -11.27 -15.47
C GLU A 746 33.66 -12.46 -14.91
N LEU A 747 33.00 -13.24 -15.78
CA LEU A 747 32.33 -14.49 -15.37
C LEU A 747 33.33 -15.57 -14.95
N ASP A 748 34.51 -15.60 -15.57
CA ASP A 748 35.59 -16.55 -15.24
C ASP A 748 36.34 -16.17 -13.94
N ASN A 749 36.14 -14.94 -13.40
CA ASN A 749 36.74 -14.46 -12.14
C ASN A 749 35.78 -14.53 -10.93
N VAL A 750 34.62 -15.18 -11.06
CA VAL A 750 33.66 -15.35 -9.97
C VAL A 750 34.20 -16.35 -8.94
N PRO A 751 33.98 -16.14 -7.62
CA PRO A 751 34.45 -17.06 -6.57
C PRO A 751 34.00 -18.51 -6.80
N SER A 752 34.89 -19.46 -6.50
CA SER A 752 34.65 -20.90 -6.66
C SER A 752 33.73 -21.52 -5.59
N GLY A 753 33.33 -20.74 -4.58
CA GLY A 753 32.43 -21.16 -3.49
C GLY A 753 33.15 -21.76 -2.28
N GLN A 754 34.46 -21.96 -2.38
CA GLN A 754 35.32 -22.25 -1.23
C GLN A 754 35.77 -20.96 -0.54
N PRO A 755 36.05 -20.98 0.78
CA PRO A 755 36.64 -19.84 1.45
C PRO A 755 37.98 -19.50 0.82
N GLU A 756 38.05 -18.35 0.16
CA GLU A 756 39.27 -17.85 -0.47
C GLU A 756 40.24 -17.29 0.58
N THR A 757 41.53 -17.36 0.27
CA THR A 757 42.52 -16.66 1.08
C THR A 757 42.42 -15.15 0.84
N PRO A 758 42.89 -14.32 1.79
CA PRO A 758 42.98 -12.88 1.57
C PRO A 758 43.77 -12.52 0.30
N PHE A 759 44.83 -13.27 -0.02
CA PHE A 759 45.63 -13.08 -1.22
C PHE A 759 44.83 -13.33 -2.51
N ASP A 760 44.04 -14.40 -2.57
CA ASP A 760 43.20 -14.71 -3.74
C ASP A 760 42.10 -13.64 -3.92
N THR A 761 41.59 -13.10 -2.80
CA THR A 761 40.63 -12.00 -2.80
C THR A 761 41.24 -10.72 -3.40
N ASP A 762 42.48 -10.39 -3.02
CA ASP A 762 43.24 -9.25 -3.55
C ASP A 762 43.58 -9.47 -5.03
N ALA A 763 44.07 -10.65 -5.41
CA ALA A 763 44.39 -11.02 -6.79
C ALA A 763 43.15 -10.91 -7.71
N ARG A 764 41.98 -11.36 -7.24
CA ARG A 764 40.72 -11.15 -7.96
C ARG A 764 40.35 -9.67 -8.08
N THR A 765 40.53 -8.89 -7.02
CA THR A 765 40.27 -7.44 -7.03
C THR A 765 41.13 -6.74 -8.09
N ASP A 766 42.43 -7.06 -8.13
CA ASP A 766 43.36 -6.55 -9.14
C ASP A 766 42.97 -6.99 -10.56
N ARG A 767 42.49 -8.23 -10.73
CA ARG A 767 42.00 -8.73 -12.01
C ARG A 767 40.79 -7.94 -12.49
N VAL A 768 39.79 -7.73 -11.64
CA VAL A 768 38.59 -6.94 -11.99
C VAL A 768 38.95 -5.49 -12.32
N GLN A 769 39.80 -4.83 -11.52
CA GLN A 769 40.27 -3.47 -11.84
C GLN A 769 41.06 -3.39 -13.15
N THR A 770 41.72 -4.48 -13.54
CA THR A 770 42.42 -4.56 -14.82
C THR A 770 41.43 -4.73 -15.98
N LEU A 771 40.38 -5.52 -15.80
CA LEU A 771 39.27 -5.64 -16.76
C LEU A 771 38.52 -4.32 -16.97
N GLU A 772 38.27 -3.55 -15.90
CA GLU A 772 37.68 -2.21 -15.99
C GLU A 772 38.56 -1.25 -16.80
N ARG A 773 39.88 -1.35 -16.65
CA ARG A 773 40.83 -0.56 -17.45
C ARG A 773 40.83 -0.96 -18.92
N ILE A 774 40.71 -2.25 -19.22
CA ILE A 774 40.57 -2.74 -20.61
C ILE A 774 39.30 -2.14 -21.24
N ASP A 775 38.16 -2.21 -20.54
CA ASP A 775 36.90 -1.65 -21.02
C ASP A 775 36.95 -0.12 -21.19
N HIS A 776 37.59 0.58 -20.25
CA HIS A 776 37.81 2.02 -20.35
C HIS A 776 38.63 2.41 -21.58
N TRP A 777 39.74 1.74 -21.86
CA TRP A 777 40.55 2.04 -23.06
C TRP A 777 39.85 1.62 -24.36
N ALA A 778 39.02 0.58 -24.34
CA ALA A 778 38.17 0.22 -25.47
C ALA A 778 37.12 1.31 -25.76
N ALA A 779 36.52 1.90 -24.72
CA ALA A 779 35.61 3.04 -24.89
C ALA A 779 36.32 4.32 -25.36
N GLU A 780 37.55 4.58 -24.90
CA GLU A 780 38.36 5.70 -25.38
C GLU A 780 38.76 5.53 -26.85
N ALA A 781 39.05 4.30 -27.29
CA ALA A 781 39.29 4.01 -28.71
C ALA A 781 38.07 4.36 -29.57
N ASP A 782 36.86 3.92 -29.18
CA ASP A 782 35.62 4.27 -29.88
C ASP A 782 35.40 5.79 -29.94
N ARG A 783 35.70 6.51 -28.84
CA ARG A 783 35.58 7.97 -28.78
C ARG A 783 36.54 8.65 -29.76
N LEU A 784 37.81 8.25 -29.76
CA LEU A 784 38.82 8.83 -30.66
C LEU A 784 38.46 8.57 -32.12
N GLU A 785 38.05 7.34 -32.44
CA GLU A 785 37.62 6.96 -33.79
C GLU A 785 36.36 7.73 -34.24
N ALA A 786 35.39 7.94 -33.35
CA ALA A 786 34.22 8.76 -33.62
C ALA A 786 34.56 10.24 -33.89
N LEU A 787 35.63 10.76 -33.29
CA LEU A 787 36.16 12.10 -33.54
C LEU A 787 37.07 12.18 -34.78
N GLY A 788 37.24 11.08 -35.53
CA GLY A 788 38.15 11.01 -36.67
C GLY A 788 39.64 11.01 -36.30
N VAL A 789 39.97 10.75 -35.03
CA VAL A 789 41.34 10.67 -34.49
C VAL A 789 41.77 9.21 -34.42
N SER A 790 43.05 8.91 -34.67
CA SER A 790 43.58 7.55 -34.58
C SER A 790 43.48 6.98 -33.16
N GLY A 791 42.77 5.86 -33.01
CA GLY A 791 42.65 5.09 -31.75
C GLY A 791 43.88 4.24 -31.39
N ALA A 792 44.97 4.27 -32.17
CA ALA A 792 46.11 3.35 -32.03
C ALA A 792 46.74 3.31 -30.63
N ASN A 793 46.87 4.47 -29.96
CA ASN A 793 47.39 4.55 -28.59
C ASN A 793 46.42 3.89 -27.57
N ALA A 794 45.11 4.07 -27.76
CA ALA A 794 44.12 3.42 -26.91
C ALA A 794 44.14 1.89 -27.11
N HIS A 795 44.30 1.41 -28.35
CA HIS A 795 44.49 -0.01 -28.65
C HIS A 795 45.77 -0.59 -28.03
N GLU A 796 46.88 0.15 -28.03
CA GLU A 796 48.11 -0.26 -27.35
C GLU A 796 47.89 -0.39 -25.83
N LYS A 797 47.19 0.56 -25.21
CA LYS A 797 46.84 0.51 -23.78
C LYS A 797 45.91 -0.65 -23.44
N VAL A 798 44.96 -1.00 -24.33
CA VAL A 798 44.15 -2.22 -24.21
C VAL A 798 45.07 -3.45 -24.15
N ARG A 799 46.03 -3.56 -25.08
CA ARG A 799 46.97 -4.70 -25.13
C ARG A 799 47.82 -4.82 -23.87
N LEU A 800 48.35 -3.69 -23.38
CA LEU A 800 49.12 -3.65 -22.13
C LEU A 800 48.29 -4.03 -20.91
N ALA A 801 47.02 -3.61 -20.87
CA ALA A 801 46.11 -3.97 -19.79
C ALA A 801 45.73 -5.47 -19.83
N ILE A 802 45.55 -6.06 -21.03
CA ILE A 802 45.36 -7.51 -21.20
C ILE A 802 46.59 -8.27 -20.68
N ALA A 803 47.80 -7.86 -21.07
CA ALA A 803 49.03 -8.49 -20.57
C ALA A 803 49.16 -8.41 -19.03
N ARG A 804 48.72 -7.31 -18.43
CA ARG A 804 48.66 -7.17 -16.97
C ARG A 804 47.63 -8.13 -16.36
N TYR A 805 46.44 -8.28 -16.94
CA TYR A 805 45.42 -9.20 -16.45
C TYR A 805 45.98 -10.64 -16.38
N GLU A 806 46.66 -11.07 -17.43
CA GLU A 806 47.25 -12.42 -17.51
C GLU A 806 48.48 -12.61 -16.61
N SER A 807 49.09 -11.54 -16.13
CA SER A 807 50.23 -11.59 -15.22
C SER A 807 49.86 -11.83 -13.75
N ILE A 808 48.60 -11.56 -13.37
CA ILE A 808 48.12 -11.70 -12.00
C ILE A 808 47.94 -13.20 -11.69
N ALA A 809 48.58 -13.65 -10.60
CA ALA A 809 48.55 -15.03 -10.16
C ALA A 809 47.83 -15.18 -8.82
N ASP A 810 47.10 -16.28 -8.65
CA ASP A 810 46.50 -16.66 -7.37
C ASP A 810 47.55 -17.23 -6.41
N SER A 811 47.17 -17.50 -5.16
CA SER A 811 48.06 -18.00 -4.10
C SER A 811 48.73 -19.35 -4.45
N ASN A 812 48.13 -20.12 -5.36
CA ASN A 812 48.66 -21.37 -5.89
C ASN A 812 49.51 -21.20 -7.16
N GLY A 813 49.77 -19.96 -7.60
CA GLY A 813 50.54 -19.64 -8.81
C GLY A 813 49.77 -19.77 -10.12
N THR A 814 48.47 -20.10 -10.09
CA THR A 814 47.62 -20.20 -11.28
C THR A 814 47.37 -18.82 -11.87
N ARG A 815 47.41 -18.70 -13.20
CA ARG A 815 47.12 -17.48 -13.95
C ARG A 815 45.92 -17.68 -14.85
N HIS A 816 45.12 -16.64 -15.01
CA HIS A 816 43.97 -16.64 -15.92
C HIS A 816 44.37 -16.06 -17.28
N ARG A 817 43.95 -16.72 -18.36
CA ARG A 817 44.11 -16.18 -19.73
C ARG A 817 42.96 -15.27 -20.08
N PHE A 818 43.24 -14.23 -20.86
CA PHE A 818 42.18 -13.40 -21.41
C PHE A 818 41.41 -14.18 -22.50
N PRO A 819 40.06 -14.10 -22.55
CA PRO A 819 39.28 -14.85 -23.54
C PRO A 819 39.66 -14.49 -24.98
N ASP A 820 39.71 -15.50 -25.85
CA ASP A 820 40.03 -15.31 -27.27
C ASP A 820 38.93 -14.51 -27.98
N LEU A 821 39.33 -13.38 -28.59
CA LEU A 821 38.44 -12.48 -29.32
C LEU A 821 37.69 -13.17 -30.48
N ALA A 822 38.27 -14.22 -31.06
CA ALA A 822 37.64 -15.02 -32.12
C ALA A 822 36.46 -15.87 -31.63
N THR A 823 36.40 -16.17 -30.33
CA THR A 823 35.45 -17.11 -29.73
C THR A 823 34.29 -16.41 -28.99
N VAL A 824 34.41 -15.11 -28.75
CA VAL A 824 33.40 -14.31 -28.05
C VAL A 824 32.37 -13.73 -29.02
N ASN A 825 31.12 -13.68 -28.57
CA ASN A 825 30.04 -13.08 -29.36
C ASN A 825 30.09 -11.55 -29.20
N ARG A 826 30.40 -10.81 -30.29
CA ARG A 826 30.42 -9.33 -30.27
C ARG A 826 29.14 -8.69 -29.74
N ALA A 827 27.98 -9.36 -29.90
CA ALA A 827 26.71 -8.84 -29.40
C ALA A 827 26.71 -8.68 -27.87
N ASP A 828 27.46 -9.53 -27.15
CA ASP A 828 27.64 -9.42 -25.71
C ASP A 828 28.44 -8.17 -25.33
N GLY A 829 29.31 -7.66 -26.21
CA GLY A 829 30.23 -6.56 -25.96
C GLY A 829 29.86 -5.23 -26.58
N ARG A 830 28.63 -5.09 -27.11
CA ARG A 830 28.17 -3.81 -27.68
C ARG A 830 28.44 -2.63 -26.74
N ARG A 831 28.99 -1.56 -27.31
CA ARG A 831 29.19 -0.27 -26.62
C ARG A 831 27.95 0.20 -25.87
N VAL A 832 28.15 0.75 -24.68
CA VAL A 832 27.09 1.40 -23.91
C VAL A 832 27.07 2.87 -24.29
N THR A 833 26.02 3.26 -24.99
CA THR A 833 25.79 4.65 -25.42
C THR A 833 24.76 5.32 -24.51
N GLY A 834 24.97 6.59 -24.18
CA GLY A 834 24.08 7.41 -23.33
C GLY A 834 24.77 7.93 -22.07
N GLY A 835 23.98 8.25 -21.04
CA GLY A 835 24.46 8.80 -19.76
C GLY A 835 24.70 7.75 -18.66
N ALA A 836 24.89 8.23 -17.44
CA ALA A 836 25.17 7.38 -16.27
C ALA A 836 24.06 6.36 -15.95
N THR A 837 22.80 6.68 -16.22
CA THR A 837 21.65 5.77 -16.04
C THR A 837 21.72 4.57 -16.99
N SER A 838 22.16 4.77 -18.24
CA SER A 838 22.42 3.67 -19.20
C SER A 838 23.58 2.77 -18.76
N GLN A 839 24.64 3.37 -18.21
CA GLN A 839 25.75 2.63 -17.60
C GLN A 839 25.27 1.73 -16.47
N ILE A 840 24.39 2.23 -15.60
CA ILE A 840 23.82 1.48 -14.47
C ILE A 840 22.94 0.33 -14.96
N ARG A 841 22.06 0.56 -15.94
CA ARG A 841 21.24 -0.51 -16.53
C ARG A 841 22.09 -1.66 -17.08
N SER A 842 23.17 -1.31 -17.77
CA SER A 842 24.12 -2.29 -18.31
C SER A 842 24.90 -3.01 -17.20
N GLY A 843 25.38 -2.27 -16.20
CA GLY A 843 26.05 -2.84 -15.02
C GLY A 843 25.14 -3.77 -14.22
N VAL A 844 23.87 -3.43 -14.04
CA VAL A 844 22.86 -4.29 -13.40
C VAL A 844 22.69 -5.60 -14.19
N HIS A 845 22.58 -5.52 -15.51
CA HIS A 845 22.49 -6.71 -16.36
C HIS A 845 23.74 -7.61 -16.22
N GLN A 846 24.94 -7.02 -16.20
CA GLN A 846 26.19 -7.77 -15.96
C GLN A 846 26.24 -8.38 -14.55
N ALA A 847 25.82 -7.64 -13.52
CA ALA A 847 25.77 -8.13 -12.15
C ALA A 847 24.83 -9.33 -11.99
N VAL A 848 23.67 -9.33 -12.68
CA VAL A 848 22.78 -10.50 -12.70
C VAL A 848 23.46 -11.71 -13.37
N ARG A 849 24.18 -11.53 -14.48
CA ARG A 849 24.93 -12.64 -15.11
C ARG A 849 26.03 -13.19 -14.21
N ARG A 850 26.73 -12.33 -13.46
CA ARG A 850 27.73 -12.76 -12.47
C ARG A 850 27.08 -13.52 -11.31
N LEU A 851 25.96 -13.02 -10.80
CA LEU A 851 25.17 -13.71 -9.79
C LEU A 851 24.74 -15.10 -10.28
N VAL A 852 24.37 -15.26 -11.56
CA VAL A 852 24.05 -16.58 -12.13
C VAL A 852 25.29 -17.49 -12.15
N ALA A 853 26.47 -16.95 -12.49
CA ALA A 853 27.73 -17.68 -12.53
C ALA A 853 28.33 -18.01 -11.16
N GLU A 854 27.89 -17.35 -10.09
CA GLU A 854 28.26 -17.72 -8.71
C GLU A 854 27.79 -19.16 -8.41
N PRO A 855 28.50 -19.91 -7.55
CA PRO A 855 28.09 -21.25 -7.12
C PRO A 855 26.83 -21.21 -6.25
N SER A 856 26.10 -22.31 -6.17
CA SER A 856 24.89 -22.44 -5.34
C SER A 856 25.14 -22.15 -3.85
N GLY A 857 24.12 -21.68 -3.13
CA GLY A 857 24.22 -21.30 -1.71
C GLY A 857 24.56 -19.81 -1.51
N LYS A 858 24.25 -18.97 -2.50
CA LYS A 858 24.67 -17.56 -2.59
C LYS A 858 24.10 -16.71 -1.44
N PRO A 859 24.92 -16.13 -0.55
CA PRO A 859 24.41 -15.33 0.57
C PRO A 859 23.64 -14.10 0.07
N PHE A 860 22.49 -13.84 0.70
CA PHE A 860 21.62 -12.69 0.41
C PHE A 860 21.16 -12.57 -1.06
N LEU A 861 21.02 -13.70 -1.78
CA LEU A 861 20.68 -13.70 -3.21
C LEU A 861 19.41 -12.89 -3.51
N ALA A 862 18.32 -13.17 -2.77
CA ALA A 862 17.05 -12.48 -2.98
C ALA A 862 17.20 -10.96 -2.75
N GLU A 863 17.87 -10.54 -1.68
CA GLU A 863 18.10 -9.14 -1.37
C GLU A 863 19.00 -8.45 -2.41
N ARG A 864 20.04 -9.12 -2.91
CA ARG A 864 20.91 -8.62 -3.97
C ARG A 864 20.12 -8.41 -5.27
N LEU A 865 19.28 -9.38 -5.67
CA LEU A 865 18.43 -9.27 -6.86
C LEU A 865 17.41 -8.14 -6.76
N ILE A 866 16.69 -8.05 -5.64
CA ILE A 866 15.72 -6.98 -5.39
C ILE A 866 16.41 -5.60 -5.47
N THR A 867 17.60 -5.48 -4.88
CA THR A 867 18.35 -4.21 -4.88
C THR A 867 18.82 -3.81 -6.28
N LEU A 868 19.26 -4.76 -7.12
CA LEU A 868 19.62 -4.49 -8.52
C LEU A 868 18.42 -4.07 -9.37
N GLU A 869 17.29 -4.75 -9.21
CA GLU A 869 16.08 -4.36 -9.96
C GLU A 869 15.57 -3.00 -9.52
N HIS A 870 15.68 -2.68 -8.22
CA HIS A 870 15.40 -1.34 -7.72
C HIS A 870 16.35 -0.29 -8.30
N LEU A 871 17.65 -0.57 -8.42
CA LEU A 871 18.61 0.33 -9.09
C LEU A 871 18.24 0.59 -10.56
N SER A 872 17.88 -0.47 -11.30
CA SER A 872 17.44 -0.33 -12.69
C SER A 872 16.19 0.53 -12.80
N ARG A 873 15.18 0.27 -11.95
CA ARG A 873 13.94 1.05 -11.93
C ARG A 873 14.16 2.51 -11.54
N LEU A 874 15.06 2.78 -10.59
CA LEU A 874 15.42 4.14 -10.20
C LEU A 874 16.19 4.87 -11.30
N ALA A 875 17.02 4.18 -12.07
CA ALA A 875 17.66 4.76 -13.26
C ALA A 875 16.62 5.14 -14.33
N ASP A 876 15.63 4.28 -14.58
CA ASP A 876 14.51 4.58 -15.49
C ASP A 876 13.66 5.75 -14.98
N ALA A 877 13.36 5.78 -13.68
CA ALA A 877 12.62 6.87 -13.05
C ALA A 877 13.41 8.19 -13.09
N LEU A 878 14.73 8.16 -12.92
CA LEU A 878 15.57 9.36 -13.01
C LEU A 878 15.55 9.96 -14.42
N ASP A 879 15.68 9.13 -15.46
CA ASP A 879 15.58 9.60 -16.85
C ASP A 879 14.18 10.17 -17.11
N HIS A 880 13.13 9.46 -16.69
CA HIS A 880 11.74 9.91 -16.89
C HIS A 880 11.45 11.23 -16.18
N HIS A 881 11.89 11.37 -14.93
CA HIS A 881 11.70 12.59 -14.14
C HIS A 881 12.64 13.73 -14.52
N ALA A 882 13.74 13.45 -15.22
CA ALA A 882 14.55 14.51 -15.84
C ALA A 882 13.80 15.18 -16.99
N THR A 883 12.90 14.46 -17.68
CA THR A 883 12.11 14.99 -18.80
C THR A 883 10.72 15.49 -18.37
N HIS A 884 10.04 14.75 -17.49
CA HIS A 884 8.61 14.98 -17.17
C HIS A 884 8.35 15.30 -15.70
N GLY A 885 9.37 15.26 -14.84
CA GLY A 885 9.24 15.48 -13.40
C GLY A 885 9.48 16.93 -12.97
N THR A 886 9.40 17.14 -11.66
CA THR A 886 9.88 18.37 -10.98
C THR A 886 11.29 18.16 -10.43
N ASP A 887 12.03 19.25 -10.16
CA ASP A 887 13.35 19.19 -9.51
C ASP A 887 13.31 18.43 -8.16
N ASP A 888 12.27 18.66 -7.36
CA ASP A 888 12.06 17.95 -6.09
C ASP A 888 11.84 16.44 -6.30
N SER A 889 11.12 16.05 -7.37
CA SER A 889 10.91 14.65 -7.69
C SER A 889 12.19 13.98 -8.19
N ARG A 890 12.98 14.66 -9.03
CA ARG A 890 14.29 14.19 -9.48
C ARG A 890 15.25 14.04 -8.31
N ALA A 891 15.31 15.03 -7.41
CA ALA A 891 16.13 14.97 -6.20
C ALA A 891 15.71 13.82 -5.27
N HIS A 892 14.40 13.54 -5.17
CA HIS A 892 13.89 12.39 -4.41
C HIS A 892 14.40 11.07 -4.97
N PHE A 893 14.32 10.86 -6.28
CA PHE A 893 14.84 9.66 -6.92
C PHE A 893 16.36 9.57 -6.85
N GLN A 894 17.08 10.68 -6.98
CA GLN A 894 18.53 10.68 -6.85
C GLN A 894 18.95 10.22 -5.44
N GLN A 895 18.26 10.71 -4.40
CA GLN A 895 18.53 10.28 -3.03
C GLN A 895 18.24 8.78 -2.84
N GLN A 896 17.13 8.27 -3.38
CA GLN A 896 16.81 6.84 -3.33
C GLN A 896 17.82 5.99 -4.11
N PHE A 897 18.27 6.50 -5.25
CA PHE A 897 19.27 5.89 -6.11
C PHE A 897 20.60 5.73 -5.36
N ASP A 898 21.11 6.81 -4.78
CA ASP A 898 22.36 6.79 -4.00
C ASP A 898 22.27 5.83 -2.80
N GLN A 899 21.13 5.82 -2.09
CA GLN A 899 20.89 4.90 -0.97
C GLN A 899 20.86 3.44 -1.42
N THR A 900 20.22 3.16 -2.54
CA THR A 900 20.10 1.79 -3.08
C THR A 900 21.44 1.30 -3.61
N LEU A 901 22.22 2.18 -4.24
CA LEU A 901 23.58 1.88 -4.70
C LEU A 901 24.50 1.56 -3.51
N ALA A 902 24.45 2.38 -2.45
CA ALA A 902 25.18 2.11 -1.22
C ALA A 902 24.78 0.78 -0.57
N LYS A 903 23.47 0.45 -0.57
CA LYS A 903 22.95 -0.84 -0.07
C LYS A 903 23.42 -2.01 -0.93
N ALA A 904 23.46 -1.88 -2.26
CA ALA A 904 24.05 -2.89 -3.13
C ALA A 904 25.52 -3.11 -2.77
N ASN A 905 26.33 -2.06 -2.68
CA ASN A 905 27.74 -2.19 -2.30
C ASN A 905 27.93 -2.78 -0.89
N GLN A 906 27.00 -2.55 0.04
CA GLN A 906 27.01 -3.22 1.34
C GLN A 906 26.72 -4.73 1.21
N LEU A 907 25.64 -5.11 0.53
CA LEU A 907 25.25 -6.52 0.37
C LEU A 907 26.33 -7.35 -0.33
N TRP A 908 27.03 -6.78 -1.33
CA TRP A 908 28.11 -7.47 -2.03
C TRP A 908 29.33 -7.70 -1.14
N ARG A 909 29.64 -6.75 -0.25
CA ARG A 909 30.71 -6.93 0.75
C ARG A 909 30.34 -7.97 1.79
N GLU A 910 29.11 -7.94 2.29
CA GLU A 910 28.59 -8.93 3.24
C GLU A 910 28.51 -10.34 2.63
N ALA A 911 28.33 -10.43 1.31
CA ALA A 911 28.38 -11.68 0.54
C ALA A 911 29.80 -12.18 0.25
N GLY A 912 30.86 -11.44 0.61
CA GLY A 912 32.25 -11.81 0.32
C GLY A 912 32.71 -11.54 -1.12
N THR A 913 31.96 -10.76 -1.89
CA THR A 913 32.26 -10.37 -3.27
C THR A 913 32.55 -8.86 -3.35
N PRO A 914 33.75 -8.38 -2.95
CA PRO A 914 34.01 -6.95 -2.72
C PRO A 914 33.88 -6.09 -3.99
N ASN A 915 34.00 -6.69 -5.18
CA ASN A 915 33.97 -6.00 -6.46
C ASN A 915 32.56 -5.61 -6.94
N GLY A 916 31.54 -5.70 -6.07
CA GLY A 916 30.30 -4.93 -6.17
C GLY A 916 29.57 -4.97 -7.53
N LEU A 917 28.99 -3.81 -7.86
CA LEU A 917 28.43 -3.48 -9.17
C LEU A 917 29.53 -2.86 -10.03
N VAL A 918 30.01 -3.58 -11.04
CA VAL A 918 30.95 -3.04 -12.03
C VAL A 918 30.18 -2.32 -13.11
N LEU A 919 30.67 -1.13 -13.47
CA LEU A 919 30.03 -0.25 -14.42
C LEU A 919 30.81 -0.22 -15.73
N PRO A 920 30.20 -0.64 -16.87
CA PRO A 920 30.88 -0.61 -18.15
C PRO A 920 31.20 0.83 -18.56
N ALA A 921 32.32 1.04 -19.24
CA ALA A 921 32.72 2.36 -19.70
C ALA A 921 31.73 2.92 -20.75
N LEU A 922 31.45 4.22 -20.66
CA LEU A 922 30.62 4.92 -21.64
C LEU A 922 31.43 5.23 -22.90
N SER A 923 30.85 4.94 -24.06
CA SER A 923 31.36 5.40 -25.35
C SER A 923 30.57 6.66 -25.72
N GLU A 924 31.17 7.84 -25.57
CA GLU A 924 30.55 9.10 -25.99
C GLU A 924 30.36 9.09 -27.51
N THR A 925 29.11 9.19 -27.96
CA THR A 925 28.79 9.44 -29.37
C THR A 925 27.81 10.60 -29.44
N GLU A 926 28.23 11.67 -30.13
CA GLU A 926 27.50 12.89 -30.51
C GLU A 926 26.58 13.53 -29.45
N GLN A 927 27.03 14.65 -28.88
CA GLN A 927 26.14 15.64 -28.27
C GLN A 927 25.18 16.18 -29.33
N THR A 928 23.95 15.66 -29.38
CA THR A 928 22.83 16.41 -29.94
C THR A 928 22.55 17.61 -29.04
N GLY A 929 22.71 18.81 -29.60
CA GLY A 929 22.60 20.09 -28.89
C GLY A 929 21.32 20.25 -28.08
N GLY A 930 21.50 20.48 -26.78
CA GLY A 930 20.50 20.95 -25.83
C GLY A 930 21.23 21.74 -24.73
N PRO A 931 20.58 22.72 -24.08
CA PRO A 931 21.24 23.73 -23.27
C PRO A 931 21.99 23.10 -22.08
N GLU A 932 23.17 23.67 -21.78
CA GLU A 932 24.15 23.25 -20.78
C GLU A 932 23.52 22.70 -19.48
N GLN A 933 23.43 21.37 -19.38
CA GLN A 933 23.40 20.68 -18.09
C GLN A 933 24.84 20.59 -17.54
N PRO A 934 25.02 20.65 -16.20
CA PRO A 934 26.34 20.49 -15.59
C PRO A 934 26.96 19.17 -16.04
N GLY A 935 28.16 19.24 -16.62
CA GLY A 935 28.69 18.18 -17.49
C GLY A 935 28.72 16.76 -16.89
N PRO A 936 28.57 15.72 -17.73
CA PRO A 936 28.49 14.31 -17.34
C PRO A 936 29.69 13.84 -16.51
N ASP A 937 30.86 14.46 -16.68
CA ASP A 937 32.09 14.15 -15.93
C ASP A 937 32.00 14.39 -14.43
N ASN A 938 31.21 15.37 -13.97
CA ASN A 938 31.07 15.65 -12.52
C ASN A 938 30.13 14.64 -11.85
N GLU A 939 29.07 14.22 -12.52
CA GLU A 939 28.18 13.16 -12.04
C GLU A 939 28.86 11.79 -12.08
N LEU A 940 29.63 11.48 -13.13
CA LEU A 940 30.45 10.27 -13.22
C LEU A 940 31.54 10.21 -12.13
N LYS A 941 32.24 11.32 -11.89
CA LYS A 941 33.21 11.38 -10.77
C LYS A 941 32.52 11.20 -9.43
N ARG A 942 31.31 11.74 -9.25
CA ARG A 942 30.54 11.58 -8.01
C ARG A 942 30.03 10.15 -7.82
N LEU A 943 29.56 9.50 -8.89
CA LEU A 943 29.13 8.10 -8.88
C LEU A 943 30.29 7.15 -8.64
N ARG A 944 31.43 7.34 -9.33
CA ARG A 944 32.67 6.60 -9.06
C ARG A 944 33.17 6.85 -7.65
N GLN A 945 33.15 8.09 -7.15
CA GLN A 945 33.48 8.40 -5.76
C GLN A 945 32.53 7.71 -4.76
N LEU A 946 31.23 7.55 -5.06
CA LEU A 946 30.29 6.82 -4.20
C LEU A 946 30.52 5.30 -4.23
N ILE A 947 31.02 4.77 -5.35
CA ILE A 947 31.43 3.37 -5.49
C ILE A 947 32.78 3.13 -4.79
N ASP A 948 33.71 4.07 -4.93
CA ASP A 948 35.10 3.96 -4.47
C ASP A 948 35.35 4.48 -3.05
N SER A 949 34.45 5.31 -2.47
CA SER A 949 34.61 5.93 -1.13
C SER A 949 33.69 5.31 -0.08
N PRO A 950 34.17 4.40 0.78
CA PRO A 950 33.32 3.60 1.67
C PRO A 950 33.00 4.27 3.04
N ARG A 951 33.32 5.55 3.27
CA ARG A 951 33.40 6.10 4.66
C ARG A 951 32.82 7.47 5.00
N ALA A 952 32.16 8.20 4.10
CA ALA A 952 31.65 9.53 4.46
C ALA A 952 30.16 9.71 4.12
N ASN A 953 29.28 9.28 5.02
CA ASN A 953 28.07 10.02 5.44
C ASN A 953 27.17 9.16 6.35
N ILE A 954 27.67 8.85 7.55
CA ILE A 954 26.79 8.68 8.71
C ILE A 954 26.72 10.06 9.39
N ARG A 955 25.98 10.99 8.79
CA ARG A 955 25.39 12.07 9.59
C ARG A 955 24.17 11.46 10.27
N ARG A 956 24.36 11.07 11.54
CA ARG A 956 23.24 10.88 12.47
C ARG A 956 22.34 12.11 12.35
N THR A 957 21.12 11.92 11.86
CA THR A 957 20.01 12.81 12.15
C THR A 957 19.74 12.67 13.65
N GLU A 958 20.46 13.44 14.46
CA GLU A 958 20.05 13.69 15.84
C GLU A 958 18.82 14.60 15.81
N ASP A 959 17.77 14.08 16.43
CA ASP A 959 16.51 14.76 16.64
C ASP A 959 16.71 16.10 17.34
N ASN A 960 16.04 17.12 16.78
CA ASN A 960 15.77 18.39 17.44
C ASN A 960 14.98 18.16 18.75
N ALA A 961 15.70 18.01 19.86
CA ALA A 961 15.16 18.23 21.20
C ALA A 961 15.57 19.65 21.67
N GLY A 962 14.74 20.63 21.34
CA GLY A 962 14.82 21.95 21.96
C GLY A 962 14.28 21.91 23.38
N ALA A 963 15.15 21.95 24.39
CA ALA A 963 14.81 22.37 25.74
C ALA A 963 16.01 22.99 26.47
N ARG A 964 16.06 24.32 26.41
CA ARG A 964 16.48 25.30 27.44
C ARG A 964 17.80 25.10 28.22
N ARG A 965 18.70 26.04 27.95
CA ARG A 965 19.77 26.57 28.83
C ARG A 965 19.30 26.78 30.28
N THR A 966 20.12 26.34 31.24
CA THR A 966 20.62 27.16 32.36
C THR A 966 21.97 26.60 32.85
N GLU A 967 23.01 27.39 32.62
CA GLU A 967 24.17 27.73 33.46
C GLU A 967 24.67 26.78 34.59
N GLY A 968 25.99 26.54 34.56
CA GLY A 968 26.84 26.73 35.74
C GLY A 968 27.37 25.48 36.46
N GLY A 969 28.71 25.38 36.59
CA GLY A 969 29.34 24.78 37.77
C GLY A 969 30.28 23.60 37.53
N ALA A 970 31.58 23.88 37.52
CA ALA A 970 32.66 22.91 37.70
C ALA A 970 32.63 22.29 39.11
N GLY A 971 33.11 21.05 39.29
CA GLY A 971 33.38 20.52 40.63
C GLY A 971 33.61 19.01 40.75
N LEU A 972 34.87 18.62 40.58
CA LEU A 972 35.60 17.52 41.24
C LEU A 972 34.91 16.56 42.25
N ARG A 973 35.29 15.28 42.09
CA ARG A 973 35.74 14.28 43.10
C ARG A 973 34.73 13.57 44.03
N ARG A 974 34.76 12.24 43.85
CA ARG A 974 35.02 11.14 44.82
C ARG A 974 33.94 10.72 45.84
N THR A 975 33.79 9.38 45.81
CA THR A 975 33.57 8.40 46.90
C THR A 975 32.19 8.22 47.52
N ASN A 976 31.72 6.99 47.31
CA ASN A 976 31.23 6.02 48.29
C ASN A 976 29.85 6.13 48.96
N ASP A 977 29.24 4.95 48.94
CA ASP A 977 28.42 4.30 49.96
C ASP A 977 26.97 4.75 50.20
N GLY A 978 26.11 3.73 50.21
CA GLY A 978 25.15 3.57 51.30
C GLY A 978 23.70 3.90 50.99
N ASP A 979 22.96 2.87 50.59
CA ASP A 979 21.84 2.33 51.39
C ASP A 979 20.78 3.32 51.94
N ARG A 980 19.55 3.23 51.39
CA ARG A 980 18.27 2.99 52.10
C ARG A 980 17.04 3.60 51.40
N GLY A 981 16.15 2.70 51.01
CA GLY A 981 14.70 2.74 51.29
C GLY A 981 13.88 3.98 50.90
N ARG A 982 13.07 3.84 49.84
CA ARG A 982 11.62 3.58 49.91
C ARG A 982 11.05 3.31 48.53
#